data_AF-A0AA43EL24-F1
#
_entry.id   AF-A0AA43EL24-F1
#
_cell.length_a   1.000
_cell.length_b   1.000
_cell.length_c   1.000
_cell.angle_alpha   90.00
_cell.angle_beta   90.00
_cell.angle_gamma   90.00
#
_symmetry.space_group_name_H-M   'P 1'
#
loop_
_entity.id
_entity.type
_entity.pdbx_description
1 polymer ?
#
loop_
_entity_poly.entity_id
_entity_poly.type
_entity_poly.pdbx_seq_one_letter_code
_entity_poly.pdbx_strand_id
1 'polypeptide(L)'
;MIASLLEFSLRQRILVIGLACLLSVVGVIAFESIPIDAYPDVTNIQVQVLTDAPGLSPEEVERFITYPLEIQMTGLPGLAEIRSLSKFALSQITMVFEDEVDVYLARQLVLERMIAAKERLPAGIEPVMAPIATGLGEVYQYYLDGPHAAEGDPKLTEAELTEQRTIQDWVLRPLLKSVPGVIDVNGMGGFVKQYQVLVDPAKLLKYDLTLNHIHEAVVKNNANVGGNVLERHANRSIVRGLGLIKGVDDIESIIVKEVGGTPVFVRDVAEVRIGHAVRHGAVVLNGEREVVAGIVLMLRGGNARQVVEAVKTKVDDIQQNNILPAGTNLIPFYDRIELVNAAIHTVRDALIEGIVLVVFVFFFFLGHVRSAIVVTVTLIVTPLVTFIVMEQFGLSANLMTLGGLAIAIGEIADGSVVVVENVYRHLAQSNGLKAKDTIEVVLRATKEVGRPILFGILVISVVFLPLMTLHGMEGKMFAPLAYTLVIALLASVVVTLTLAPVLASLFLRGDHPQETRLTRWMKHRYLPVLEWTLQHRKVVLVGSTAIVLASLTLVPFIGREFIPLLEEGALTPQIVRLPSVSLPESIEMEKQTHTAMLEFPEVRMAVSKIGRPEIAYTPEEPFESDPVVTLHDRSTWKTARTQSGLTDAIRKKLAEIPGISVLMSQPIQERVDELISGIRTECAIKLFGDDLDVLWHKAEEIASLLQQIKGVKDIKVEQTSGQPYLTIDIDRQKIARFGINVADVQEIITTAIGGKPATQVYEGERRFQLILRFPEPYRNSVASVGEIRVKAVSGALIPMSDLATIEMREGPVRISREQVKRRIYIGFNVVGRDIGGVVDEGRKKMATQVHLPVGYSVVWGGAFENMERANTRLMIVVPITLGLVFFLLFWAFHSLRYATLIIVNLPFALIGGVVSLWLTGQYLSVPASVGFIELFGLAVGNGIILVSYINQLRYEGRQVEEAILTGCSLRLRPVVMTMMTTLLGLLPLVLAQGIGAEVQRPLATVVIGGLFTSTALTLVVLPVLYSLFGGREMSQEEAPEWV
;
A
#
# COMPACT_ATOMS: atom_id res chain seq x y z
N MET A 1 -17.86 38.74 -17.02
CA MET A 1 -17.93 37.85 -15.83
C MET A 1 -16.85 38.16 -14.79
N ILE A 2 -15.55 38.16 -15.12
CA ILE A 2 -14.48 38.50 -14.14
C ILE A 2 -14.65 39.94 -13.62
N ALA A 3 -14.85 40.91 -14.52
CA ALA A 3 -15.07 42.31 -14.16
C ALA A 3 -16.27 42.51 -13.21
N SER A 4 -17.38 41.80 -13.43
CA SER A 4 -18.57 41.87 -12.59
C SER A 4 -18.36 41.22 -11.22
N LEU A 5 -17.59 40.13 -11.15
CA LEU A 5 -17.22 39.50 -9.88
C LEU A 5 -16.35 40.44 -9.03
N LEU A 6 -15.34 41.07 -9.65
CA LEU A 6 -14.47 42.05 -8.99
C LEU A 6 -15.26 43.25 -8.46
N GLU A 7 -16.17 43.79 -9.26
CA GLU A 7 -17.06 44.90 -8.86
C GLU A 7 -17.97 44.52 -7.69
N PHE A 8 -18.53 43.31 -7.70
CA PHE A 8 -19.34 42.81 -6.61
C PHE A 8 -18.53 42.66 -5.32
N SER A 9 -17.36 42.03 -5.38
CA SER A 9 -16.49 41.80 -4.22
C SER A 9 -16.05 43.12 -3.57
N LEU A 10 -15.69 44.14 -4.37
CA LEU A 10 -15.30 45.45 -3.85
C LEU A 10 -16.48 46.26 -3.27
N ARG A 11 -17.70 46.12 -3.84
CA ARG A 11 -18.91 46.77 -3.30
C ARG A 11 -19.35 46.15 -1.97
N GLN A 12 -19.24 44.83 -1.82
CA GLN A 12 -19.71 44.06 -0.66
C GLN A 12 -18.57 43.58 0.26
N ARG A 13 -17.58 44.45 0.53
CA ARG A 13 -16.36 44.13 1.29
C ARG A 13 -16.58 43.43 2.65
N ILE A 14 -17.61 43.82 3.40
CA ILE A 14 -17.91 43.23 4.72
C ILE A 14 -18.37 41.79 4.55
N LEU A 15 -19.20 41.51 3.54
CA LEU A 15 -19.69 40.18 3.23
C LEU A 15 -18.55 39.25 2.78
N VAL A 16 -17.63 39.75 1.95
CA VAL A 16 -16.47 38.96 1.50
C VAL A 16 -15.55 38.59 2.66
N ILE A 17 -15.27 39.52 3.58
CA ILE A 17 -14.47 39.25 4.78
C ILE A 17 -15.21 38.28 5.71
N GLY A 18 -16.52 38.49 5.93
CA GLY A 18 -17.34 37.58 6.74
C GLY A 18 -17.37 36.16 6.18
N LEU A 19 -17.50 36.02 4.84
CA LEU A 19 -17.45 34.74 4.16
C LEU A 19 -16.07 34.09 4.26
N ALA A 20 -14.99 34.86 4.11
CA ALA A 20 -13.62 34.34 4.29
C ALA A 20 -13.40 33.83 5.72
N CYS A 21 -13.87 34.55 6.75
CA CYS A 21 -13.80 34.07 8.14
C CYS A 21 -14.63 32.80 8.35
N LEU A 22 -15.84 32.74 7.79
CA LEU A 22 -16.69 31.55 7.86
C LEU A 22 -16.01 30.36 7.20
N LEU A 23 -15.49 30.53 5.97
CA LEU A 23 -14.75 29.49 5.26
C LEU A 23 -13.50 29.05 6.00
N SER A 24 -12.79 29.96 6.67
CA SER A 24 -11.65 29.57 7.52
C SER A 24 -12.08 28.70 8.70
N VAL A 25 -13.19 29.03 9.38
CA VAL A 25 -13.70 28.22 10.50
C VAL A 25 -14.18 26.85 10.00
N VAL A 26 -14.97 26.81 8.93
CA VAL A 26 -15.44 25.56 8.31
C VAL A 26 -14.25 24.73 7.81
N GLY A 27 -13.22 25.36 7.25
CA GLY A 27 -12.01 24.69 6.77
C GLY A 27 -11.16 24.08 7.89
N VAL A 28 -11.12 24.71 9.07
CA VAL A 28 -10.49 24.10 10.26
C VAL A 28 -11.27 22.87 10.72
N ILE A 29 -12.61 22.94 10.75
CA ILE A 29 -13.45 21.78 11.09
C ILE A 29 -13.26 20.65 10.05
N ALA A 30 -13.24 21.00 8.75
CA ALA A 30 -12.99 20.06 7.67
C ALA A 30 -11.62 19.37 7.86
N PHE A 31 -10.57 20.13 8.15
CA PHE A 31 -9.23 19.61 8.42
C PHE A 31 -9.19 18.59 9.57
N GLU A 32 -9.97 18.80 10.64
CA GLU A 32 -10.06 17.86 11.76
C GLU A 32 -10.89 16.60 11.44
N SER A 33 -11.85 16.71 10.51
CA SER A 33 -12.78 15.62 10.16
C SER A 33 -12.29 14.67 9.07
N ILE A 34 -11.41 15.13 8.18
CA ILE A 34 -10.94 14.36 7.03
C ILE A 34 -10.26 13.06 7.50
N PRO A 35 -10.53 11.90 6.86
CA PRO A 35 -9.82 10.67 7.16
C PRO A 35 -8.32 10.81 6.93
N ILE A 36 -7.53 10.37 7.89
CA ILE A 36 -6.08 10.55 7.89
C ILE A 36 -5.40 9.21 7.66
N ASP A 37 -4.40 9.20 6.76
CA ASP A 37 -3.61 8.00 6.53
C ASP A 37 -2.18 8.28 6.04
N ALA A 38 -1.26 7.32 6.20
CA ALA A 38 0.12 7.49 5.71
C ALA A 38 0.17 7.31 4.18
N TYR A 39 -0.52 6.28 3.67
CA TYR A 39 -0.59 5.93 2.26
C TYR A 39 -2.01 6.05 1.71
N PRO A 40 -2.19 6.43 0.44
CA PRO A 40 -3.42 6.09 -0.26
C PRO A 40 -3.54 4.57 -0.37
N ASP A 41 -4.76 4.05 -0.28
CA ASP A 41 -5.00 2.62 -0.52
C ASP A 41 -4.83 2.30 -2.01
N VAL A 42 -3.65 1.77 -2.35
CA VAL A 42 -3.29 1.37 -3.71
C VAL A 42 -3.74 -0.05 -4.07
N THR A 43 -4.36 -0.78 -3.14
CA THR A 43 -4.76 -2.16 -3.39
C THR A 43 -5.89 -2.26 -4.40
N ASN A 44 -5.79 -3.26 -5.27
CA ASN A 44 -6.80 -3.61 -6.25
C ASN A 44 -8.14 -3.99 -5.58
N ILE A 45 -9.22 -3.95 -6.35
CA ILE A 45 -10.48 -4.56 -5.91
C ILE A 45 -10.29 -6.06 -6.03
N GLN A 46 -10.36 -6.79 -4.92
CA GLN A 46 -10.22 -8.24 -4.98
C GLN A 46 -11.13 -8.96 -3.99
N VAL A 47 -11.52 -10.16 -4.37
CA VAL A 47 -12.29 -11.10 -3.54
C VAL A 47 -11.49 -12.38 -3.43
N GLN A 48 -11.21 -12.79 -2.20
CA GLN A 48 -10.53 -14.06 -1.93
C GLN A 48 -11.53 -15.10 -1.47
N VAL A 49 -11.42 -16.30 -2.03
CA VAL A 49 -12.15 -17.50 -1.64
C VAL A 49 -11.15 -18.48 -1.05
N LEU A 50 -11.37 -18.86 0.20
CA LEU A 50 -10.59 -19.81 0.96
C LEU A 50 -11.38 -21.12 1.05
N THR A 51 -10.71 -22.25 0.95
CA THR A 51 -11.35 -23.55 1.07
C THR A 51 -10.43 -24.49 1.83
N ASP A 52 -10.84 -24.84 3.04
CA ASP A 52 -10.13 -25.80 3.88
C ASP A 52 -10.38 -27.22 3.37
N ALA A 53 -9.29 -27.97 3.21
CA ALA A 53 -9.29 -29.29 2.60
C ALA A 53 -8.47 -30.28 3.44
N PRO A 54 -8.83 -30.48 4.73
CA PRO A 54 -7.99 -31.19 5.69
C PRO A 54 -7.55 -32.56 5.18
N GLY A 55 -6.23 -32.77 5.14
CA GLY A 55 -5.63 -34.04 4.74
C GLY A 55 -5.38 -34.22 3.24
N LEU A 56 -5.79 -33.29 2.36
CA LEU A 56 -5.49 -33.36 0.92
C LEU A 56 -4.12 -32.77 0.60
N SER A 57 -3.42 -33.42 -0.34
CA SER A 57 -2.17 -32.92 -0.91
C SER A 57 -2.40 -31.73 -1.87
N PRO A 58 -1.39 -30.89 -2.14
CA PRO A 58 -1.51 -29.77 -3.08
C PRO A 58 -2.05 -30.15 -4.46
N GLU A 59 -1.67 -31.31 -5.01
CA GLU A 59 -2.17 -31.79 -6.30
C GLU A 59 -3.66 -32.16 -6.25
N GLU A 60 -4.09 -32.83 -5.18
CA GLU A 60 -5.49 -33.19 -4.97
C GLU A 60 -6.34 -31.94 -4.73
N VAL A 61 -5.83 -30.99 -3.94
CA VAL A 61 -6.48 -29.69 -3.73
C VAL A 61 -6.61 -28.94 -5.05
N GLU A 62 -5.55 -28.87 -5.85
CA GLU A 62 -5.60 -28.25 -7.19
C GLU A 62 -6.70 -28.88 -8.04
N ARG A 63 -6.68 -30.22 -8.15
CA ARG A 63 -7.53 -30.95 -9.07
C ARG A 63 -8.99 -31.03 -8.65
N PHE A 64 -9.26 -31.23 -7.36
CA PHE A 64 -10.61 -31.49 -6.85
C PHE A 64 -11.32 -30.21 -6.39
N ILE A 65 -10.58 -29.14 -6.06
CA ILE A 65 -11.13 -27.93 -5.44
C ILE A 65 -10.78 -26.70 -6.26
N THR A 66 -9.49 -26.38 -6.38
CA THR A 66 -9.03 -25.10 -6.94
C THR A 66 -9.43 -24.96 -8.40
N TYR A 67 -9.13 -25.94 -9.25
CA TYR A 67 -9.40 -25.89 -10.68
C TYR A 67 -10.91 -25.85 -11.02
N PRO A 68 -11.78 -26.68 -10.42
CA PRO A 68 -13.23 -26.54 -10.60
C PRO A 68 -13.77 -25.18 -10.20
N LEU A 69 -13.27 -24.61 -9.09
CA LEU A 69 -13.66 -23.27 -8.65
C LEU A 69 -13.16 -22.19 -9.62
N GLU A 70 -11.90 -22.22 -10.03
CA GLU A 70 -11.33 -21.28 -11.02
C GLU A 70 -12.18 -21.20 -12.30
N ILE A 71 -12.55 -22.37 -12.86
CA ILE A 71 -13.35 -22.43 -14.08
C ILE A 71 -14.73 -21.80 -13.85
N GLN A 72 -15.35 -22.00 -12.69
CA GLN A 72 -16.65 -21.38 -12.39
C GLN A 72 -16.56 -19.87 -12.20
N MET A 73 -15.41 -19.37 -11.73
CA MET A 73 -15.14 -17.94 -11.56
C MET A 73 -14.71 -17.26 -12.88
N THR A 74 -14.27 -18.04 -13.87
CA THR A 74 -13.83 -17.49 -15.16
C THR A 74 -15.00 -16.84 -15.90
N GLY A 75 -14.78 -15.63 -16.42
CA GLY A 75 -15.80 -14.87 -17.16
C GLY A 75 -16.75 -14.04 -16.27
N LEU A 76 -16.41 -13.84 -14.99
CA LEU A 76 -17.08 -12.84 -14.16
C LEU A 76 -16.94 -11.44 -14.78
N PRO A 77 -18.01 -10.63 -14.85
CA PRO A 77 -17.95 -9.26 -15.34
C PRO A 77 -16.94 -8.41 -14.55
N GLY A 78 -16.08 -7.67 -15.25
CA GLY A 78 -15.05 -6.82 -14.63
C GLY A 78 -13.90 -7.59 -13.96
N LEU A 79 -13.79 -8.91 -14.14
CA LEU A 79 -12.65 -9.70 -13.67
C LEU A 79 -11.41 -9.42 -14.53
N ALA A 80 -10.39 -8.82 -13.92
CA ALA A 80 -9.12 -8.51 -14.58
C ALA A 80 -8.13 -9.67 -14.49
N GLU A 81 -8.03 -10.31 -13.31
CA GLU A 81 -7.07 -11.38 -13.06
C GLU A 81 -7.65 -12.42 -12.09
N ILE A 82 -7.30 -13.69 -12.29
CA ILE A 82 -7.51 -14.76 -11.33
C ILE A 82 -6.18 -15.40 -10.97
N ARG A 83 -5.91 -15.48 -9.66
CA ARG A 83 -4.73 -16.11 -9.08
C ARG A 83 -5.20 -17.20 -8.15
N SER A 84 -4.49 -18.31 -8.08
CA SER A 84 -4.76 -19.33 -7.09
C SER A 84 -3.50 -19.98 -6.58
N LEU A 85 -3.66 -20.56 -5.40
CA LEU A 85 -2.62 -21.22 -4.66
C LEU A 85 -3.23 -22.46 -3.99
N SER A 86 -2.68 -23.61 -4.34
CA SER A 86 -3.03 -24.90 -3.74
C SER A 86 -1.87 -25.35 -2.85
N LYS A 87 -2.14 -25.46 -1.54
CA LYS A 87 -1.19 -25.90 -0.51
C LYS A 87 -1.76 -27.10 0.22
N PHE A 88 -0.97 -27.69 1.12
CA PHE A 88 -1.45 -28.75 1.99
C PHE A 88 -2.68 -28.26 2.78
N ALA A 89 -3.77 -29.00 2.60
CA ALA A 89 -5.06 -28.74 3.21
C ALA A 89 -5.70 -27.36 2.95
N LEU A 90 -5.25 -26.61 1.94
CA LEU A 90 -5.75 -25.25 1.67
C LEU A 90 -5.79 -24.93 0.18
N SER A 91 -6.94 -24.47 -0.30
CA SER A 91 -7.08 -23.77 -1.58
C SER A 91 -7.39 -22.30 -1.33
N GLN A 92 -6.59 -21.40 -1.91
CA GLN A 92 -6.85 -19.97 -1.94
C GLN A 92 -7.01 -19.51 -3.39
N ILE A 93 -8.11 -18.83 -3.69
CA ILE A 93 -8.36 -18.22 -5.01
C ILE A 93 -8.58 -16.73 -4.80
N THR A 94 -7.75 -15.92 -5.45
CA THR A 94 -7.83 -14.46 -5.42
C THR A 94 -8.30 -13.97 -6.79
N MET A 95 -9.48 -13.35 -6.80
CA MET A 95 -10.05 -12.72 -8.00
C MET A 95 -9.87 -11.22 -7.91
N VAL A 96 -9.18 -10.64 -8.88
CA VAL A 96 -8.93 -9.21 -9.00
C VAL A 96 -9.88 -8.63 -10.05
N PHE A 97 -10.58 -7.58 -9.66
CA PHE A 97 -11.52 -6.85 -10.49
C PHE A 97 -10.93 -5.51 -10.93
N GLU A 98 -11.49 -4.96 -12.00
CA GLU A 98 -11.23 -3.59 -12.46
C GLU A 98 -11.60 -2.58 -11.37
N ASP A 99 -10.90 -1.44 -11.34
CA ASP A 99 -11.00 -0.45 -10.25
C ASP A 99 -12.40 0.21 -10.13
N GLU A 100 -13.20 0.18 -11.19
CA GLU A 100 -14.56 0.75 -11.23
C GLU A 100 -15.62 -0.16 -10.59
N VAL A 101 -15.29 -1.42 -10.32
CA VAL A 101 -16.24 -2.40 -9.79
C VAL A 101 -16.40 -2.23 -8.28
N ASP A 102 -17.65 -2.06 -7.83
CA ASP A 102 -17.96 -2.05 -6.41
C ASP A 102 -17.61 -3.41 -5.74
N VAL A 103 -16.92 -3.35 -4.60
CA VAL A 103 -16.43 -4.55 -3.92
C VAL A 103 -17.56 -5.46 -3.43
N TYR A 104 -18.72 -4.91 -3.05
CA TYR A 104 -19.86 -5.70 -2.62
C TYR A 104 -20.55 -6.36 -3.81
N LEU A 105 -20.64 -5.68 -4.95
CA LEU A 105 -21.08 -6.30 -6.20
C LEU A 105 -20.16 -7.45 -6.61
N ALA A 106 -18.84 -7.24 -6.60
CA ALA A 106 -17.87 -8.29 -6.87
C ALA A 106 -18.06 -9.49 -5.95
N ARG A 107 -18.25 -9.26 -4.64
CA ARG A 107 -18.51 -10.33 -3.66
C ARG A 107 -19.83 -11.05 -3.91
N GLN A 108 -20.88 -10.34 -4.32
CA GLN A 108 -22.15 -10.96 -4.65
C GLN A 108 -22.01 -11.87 -5.88
N LEU A 109 -21.35 -11.39 -6.94
CA LEU A 109 -21.10 -12.17 -8.15
C LEU A 109 -20.25 -13.43 -7.85
N VAL A 110 -19.23 -13.29 -7.01
CA VAL A 110 -18.41 -14.42 -6.55
C VAL A 110 -19.24 -15.41 -5.73
N LEU A 111 -20.08 -14.93 -4.81
CA LEU A 111 -20.96 -15.77 -4.00
C LEU A 111 -21.91 -16.60 -4.87
N GLU A 112 -22.51 -16.00 -5.91
CA GLU A 112 -23.38 -16.69 -6.85
C GLU A 112 -22.65 -17.84 -7.56
N ARG A 113 -21.42 -17.59 -8.05
CA ARG A 113 -20.58 -18.63 -8.69
C ARG A 113 -20.09 -19.68 -7.71
N MET A 114 -19.79 -19.30 -6.48
CA MET A 114 -19.35 -20.20 -5.42
C MET A 114 -20.45 -21.19 -5.03
N ILE A 115 -21.70 -20.73 -4.91
CA ILE A 115 -22.86 -21.59 -4.66
C ILE A 115 -23.05 -22.60 -5.80
N ALA A 116 -22.95 -22.15 -7.06
CA ALA A 116 -23.04 -23.03 -8.22
C ALA A 116 -21.88 -24.05 -8.29
N ALA A 117 -20.68 -23.66 -7.85
CA ALA A 117 -19.52 -24.54 -7.83
C ALA A 117 -19.56 -25.59 -6.71
N LYS A 118 -20.30 -25.33 -5.61
CA LYS A 118 -20.39 -26.22 -4.43
C LYS A 118 -20.83 -27.64 -4.79
N GLU A 119 -21.71 -27.81 -5.77
CA GLU A 119 -22.17 -29.14 -6.23
C GLU A 119 -21.06 -30.00 -6.86
N ARG A 120 -19.97 -29.38 -7.31
CA ARG A 120 -18.84 -30.07 -7.94
C ARG A 120 -17.69 -30.38 -6.97
N LEU A 121 -17.76 -29.86 -5.75
CA LEU A 121 -16.75 -30.09 -4.73
C LEU A 121 -16.98 -31.42 -4.00
N PRO A 122 -15.92 -32.03 -3.44
CA PRO A 122 -16.06 -33.18 -2.56
C PRO A 122 -16.99 -32.90 -1.38
N ALA A 123 -17.70 -33.93 -0.91
CA ALA A 123 -18.64 -33.78 0.21
C ALA A 123 -17.94 -33.30 1.48
N GLY A 124 -18.54 -32.32 2.17
CA GLY A 124 -18.01 -31.75 3.42
C GLY A 124 -16.99 -30.61 3.24
N ILE A 125 -16.63 -30.27 2.00
CA ILE A 125 -15.77 -29.12 1.69
C ILE A 125 -16.64 -27.90 1.40
N GLU A 126 -16.42 -26.83 2.16
CA GLU A 126 -17.18 -25.58 2.01
C GLU A 126 -16.25 -24.40 1.73
N PRO A 127 -16.34 -23.76 0.55
CA PRO A 127 -15.60 -22.55 0.27
C PRO A 127 -16.20 -21.37 1.05
N VAL A 128 -15.33 -20.52 1.60
CA VAL A 128 -15.68 -19.31 2.36
C VAL A 128 -14.99 -18.10 1.76
N MET A 129 -15.65 -16.95 1.78
CA MET A 129 -15.03 -15.69 1.35
C MET A 129 -14.23 -15.07 2.49
N ALA A 130 -13.01 -14.61 2.19
CA ALA A 130 -12.20 -13.88 3.16
C ALA A 130 -12.85 -12.51 3.52
N PRO A 131 -12.45 -11.91 4.67
CA PRO A 131 -12.86 -10.56 5.05
C PRO A 131 -12.53 -9.50 3.99
N ILE A 132 -13.27 -8.39 3.99
CA ILE A 132 -13.02 -7.24 3.10
C ILE A 132 -11.93 -6.36 3.70
N ALA A 133 -10.69 -6.84 3.65
CA ALA A 133 -9.50 -6.15 4.11
C ALA A 133 -8.56 -5.85 2.92
N THR A 134 -7.66 -4.87 3.11
CA THR A 134 -6.67 -4.44 2.12
C THR A 134 -5.25 -4.65 2.68
N GLY A 135 -4.22 -4.28 1.91
CA GLY A 135 -2.82 -4.38 2.36
C GLY A 135 -2.50 -3.47 3.53
N LEU A 136 -3.36 -2.48 3.73
CA LEU A 136 -3.35 -1.54 4.84
C LEU A 136 -4.30 -1.98 5.97
N GLY A 137 -4.94 -3.14 5.85
CA GLY A 137 -5.99 -3.61 6.76
C GLY A 137 -5.47 -4.08 8.12
N GLU A 138 -4.21 -4.52 8.23
CA GLU A 138 -3.58 -4.87 9.50
C GLU A 138 -3.20 -3.59 10.27
N VAL A 139 -4.10 -3.10 11.13
CA VAL A 139 -3.93 -1.77 11.76
C VAL A 139 -3.36 -1.82 13.18
N TYR A 140 -3.56 -2.93 13.88
CA TYR A 140 -3.11 -3.13 15.26
C TYR A 140 -2.79 -4.61 15.51
N GLN A 141 -1.57 -4.91 15.96
CA GLN A 141 -1.15 -6.26 16.31
C GLN A 141 -0.61 -6.30 17.73
N TYR A 142 -1.06 -7.28 18.50
CA TYR A 142 -0.70 -7.45 19.90
C TYR A 142 -0.39 -8.91 20.22
N TYR A 143 0.36 -9.13 21.29
CA TYR A 143 0.51 -10.45 21.92
C TYR A 143 -0.08 -10.45 23.33
N LEU A 144 -0.48 -11.63 23.80
CA LEU A 144 -0.92 -11.85 25.18
C LEU A 144 0.30 -12.13 26.06
N ASP A 145 0.48 -11.32 27.09
CA ASP A 145 1.47 -11.55 28.15
C ASP A 145 0.72 -12.06 29.40
N GLY A 146 0.95 -13.32 29.78
CA GLY A 146 0.27 -13.96 30.92
C GLY A 146 1.05 -13.88 32.23
N PRO A 147 0.41 -14.22 33.37
CA PRO A 147 1.12 -14.37 34.64
C PRO A 147 2.17 -15.47 34.47
N HIS A 148 3.44 -15.12 34.67
CA HIS A 148 4.55 -16.05 34.49
C HIS A 148 4.46 -17.16 35.55
N ALA A 149 4.59 -18.42 35.14
CA ALA A 149 4.84 -19.51 36.09
C ALA A 149 6.03 -19.13 36.98
N ALA A 150 5.84 -19.27 38.30
CA ALA A 150 6.80 -18.87 39.31
C ALA A 150 8.23 -19.37 39.01
N GLU A 151 9.21 -18.48 39.18
CA GLU A 151 10.67 -18.68 39.21
C GLU A 151 11.15 -20.11 38.88
N GLY A 152 11.50 -20.39 37.62
CA GLY A 152 12.27 -21.59 37.28
C GLY A 152 12.26 -22.04 35.83
N ASP A 153 11.20 -21.75 35.05
CA ASP A 153 11.12 -22.12 33.64
C ASP A 153 10.66 -20.91 32.78
N PRO A 154 11.54 -20.31 31.97
CA PRO A 154 11.18 -19.17 31.10
C PRO A 154 10.24 -19.55 29.94
N LYS A 155 9.89 -20.84 29.79
CA LYS A 155 8.97 -21.31 28.74
C LYS A 155 7.54 -21.41 29.28
N LEU A 156 6.60 -20.78 28.57
CA LEU A 156 5.18 -21.01 28.78
C LEU A 156 4.86 -22.49 28.57
N THR A 157 4.10 -23.07 29.49
CA THR A 157 3.63 -24.45 29.41
C THR A 157 2.60 -24.56 28.27
N GLU A 158 2.50 -25.72 27.62
CA GLU A 158 1.47 -26.00 26.60
C GLU A 158 0.06 -25.65 27.09
N ALA A 159 -0.24 -25.90 28.37
CA ALA A 159 -1.50 -25.56 29.01
C ALA A 159 -1.78 -24.05 29.03
N GLU A 160 -0.77 -23.23 29.34
CA GLU A 160 -0.88 -21.77 29.41
C GLU A 160 -1.11 -21.18 28.01
N LEU A 161 -0.38 -21.66 27.01
CA LEU A 161 -0.58 -21.26 25.61
C LEU A 161 -1.95 -21.73 25.06
N THR A 162 -2.46 -22.87 25.52
CA THR A 162 -3.82 -23.34 25.19
C THR A 162 -4.89 -22.43 25.81
N GLU A 163 -4.69 -22.00 27.05
CA GLU A 163 -5.60 -21.07 27.74
C GLU A 163 -5.59 -19.69 27.08
N GLN A 164 -4.40 -19.11 26.83
CA GLN A 164 -4.25 -17.86 26.11
C GLN A 164 -4.89 -17.92 24.73
N ARG A 165 -4.71 -19.03 24.00
CA ARG A 165 -5.36 -19.23 22.70
C ARG A 165 -6.88 -19.28 22.82
N THR A 166 -7.38 -19.96 23.84
CA THR A 166 -8.82 -20.03 24.13
C THR A 166 -9.40 -18.64 24.46
N ILE A 167 -8.67 -17.83 25.23
CA ILE A 167 -9.04 -16.44 25.53
C ILE A 167 -9.05 -15.59 24.26
N GLN A 168 -8.03 -15.71 23.42
CA GLN A 168 -7.92 -14.97 22.15
C GLN A 168 -9.13 -15.26 21.25
N ASP A 169 -9.46 -16.52 21.03
CA ASP A 169 -10.51 -16.92 20.09
C ASP A 169 -11.93 -16.64 20.60
N TRP A 170 -12.19 -16.84 21.90
CA TRP A 170 -13.55 -16.82 22.46
C TRP A 170 -13.89 -15.58 23.27
N VAL A 171 -12.91 -14.80 23.71
CA VAL A 171 -13.12 -13.58 24.51
C VAL A 171 -12.66 -12.35 23.74
N LEU A 172 -11.38 -12.29 23.36
CA LEU A 172 -10.81 -11.10 22.74
C LEU A 172 -11.33 -10.87 21.32
N ARG A 173 -11.37 -11.90 20.48
CA ARG A 173 -11.86 -11.78 19.09
C ARG A 173 -13.29 -11.23 19.02
N PRO A 174 -14.30 -11.76 19.75
CA PRO A 174 -15.64 -11.18 19.75
C PRO A 174 -15.70 -9.74 20.27
N LEU A 175 -14.98 -9.44 21.36
CA LEU A 175 -14.98 -8.10 21.97
C LEU A 175 -14.35 -7.05 21.06
N LEU A 176 -13.22 -7.35 20.44
CA LEU A 176 -12.53 -6.44 19.53
C LEU A 176 -13.23 -6.33 18.17
N LYS A 177 -13.85 -7.42 17.69
CA LYS A 177 -14.68 -7.39 16.47
C LYS A 177 -15.95 -6.54 16.63
N SER A 178 -16.40 -6.28 17.86
CA SER A 178 -17.53 -5.36 18.12
C SER A 178 -17.18 -3.88 17.92
N VAL A 179 -15.89 -3.54 17.78
CA VAL A 179 -15.44 -2.17 17.56
C VAL A 179 -15.81 -1.72 16.14
N PRO A 180 -16.46 -0.55 15.96
CA PRO A 180 -16.79 -0.02 14.64
C PRO A 180 -15.56 0.09 13.73
N GLY A 181 -15.69 -0.38 12.48
CA GLY A 181 -14.61 -0.37 11.50
C GLY A 181 -13.66 -1.58 11.56
N VAL A 182 -13.76 -2.45 12.57
CA VAL A 182 -13.08 -3.75 12.61
C VAL A 182 -13.92 -4.80 11.87
N ILE A 183 -13.33 -5.49 10.88
CA ILE A 183 -14.03 -6.57 10.14
C ILE A 183 -13.80 -7.94 10.77
N ASP A 184 -12.59 -8.21 11.24
CA ASP A 184 -12.26 -9.43 11.99
C ASP A 184 -11.00 -9.24 12.84
N VAL A 185 -10.77 -10.17 13.77
CA VAL A 185 -9.53 -10.24 14.54
C VAL A 185 -9.00 -11.66 14.43
N ASN A 186 -7.86 -11.83 13.79
CA ASN A 186 -7.28 -13.15 13.55
C ASN A 186 -6.33 -13.54 14.69
N GLY A 187 -6.57 -14.69 15.32
CA GLY A 187 -5.69 -15.24 16.34
C GLY A 187 -4.57 -16.08 15.72
N MET A 188 -3.33 -15.88 16.17
CA MET A 188 -2.15 -16.62 15.72
C MET A 188 -1.32 -17.14 16.90
N GLY A 189 -0.64 -18.27 16.71
CA GLY A 189 0.14 -18.93 17.77
C GLY A 189 -0.73 -19.66 18.80
N GLY A 190 -0.07 -20.23 19.80
CA GLY A 190 -0.69 -21.07 20.83
C GLY A 190 -1.20 -22.42 20.33
N PHE A 191 -2.01 -23.08 21.16
CA PHE A 191 -2.55 -24.41 20.90
C PHE A 191 -4.08 -24.36 20.88
N VAL A 192 -4.69 -24.76 19.76
CA VAL A 192 -6.15 -24.84 19.64
C VAL A 192 -6.63 -26.07 20.40
N LYS A 193 -7.35 -25.85 21.50
CA LYS A 193 -7.88 -26.91 22.36
C LYS A 193 -8.73 -27.90 21.56
N GLN A 194 -8.47 -29.19 21.76
CA GLN A 194 -9.15 -30.29 21.09
C GLN A 194 -9.34 -31.47 22.04
N TYR A 195 -10.53 -32.07 22.03
CA TYR A 195 -10.76 -33.34 22.73
C TYR A 195 -10.28 -34.49 21.88
N GLN A 196 -9.49 -35.38 22.46
CA GLN A 196 -8.86 -36.48 21.73
C GLN A 196 -9.18 -37.81 22.40
N VAL A 197 -9.72 -38.73 21.62
CA VAL A 197 -9.90 -40.13 21.99
C VAL A 197 -8.79 -40.93 21.31
N LEU A 198 -7.76 -41.27 22.08
CA LEU A 198 -6.59 -42.02 21.62
C LEU A 198 -6.86 -43.52 21.77
N VAL A 199 -7.26 -44.15 20.68
CA VAL A 199 -7.71 -45.54 20.67
C VAL A 199 -6.52 -46.50 20.66
N ASP A 200 -6.48 -47.46 21.58
CA ASP A 200 -5.42 -48.47 21.62
C ASP A 200 -5.74 -49.63 20.64
N PRO A 201 -4.92 -49.85 19.59
CA PRO A 201 -5.13 -50.92 18.62
C PRO A 201 -5.15 -52.31 19.26
N ALA A 202 -4.37 -52.55 20.32
CA ALA A 202 -4.33 -53.83 21.01
C ALA A 202 -5.63 -54.12 21.75
N LYS A 203 -6.26 -53.08 22.31
CA LYS A 203 -7.57 -53.20 22.98
C LYS A 203 -8.71 -53.40 21.99
N LEU A 204 -8.67 -52.75 20.82
CA LEU A 204 -9.61 -53.01 19.73
C LEU A 204 -9.66 -54.51 19.37
N LEU A 205 -8.49 -55.14 19.24
CA LEU A 205 -8.36 -56.56 18.97
C LEU A 205 -8.95 -57.42 20.10
N LYS A 206 -8.62 -57.10 21.35
CA LYS A 206 -9.10 -57.83 22.54
C LYS A 206 -10.62 -57.86 22.65
N TYR A 207 -11.29 -56.75 22.31
CA TYR A 207 -12.76 -56.62 22.43
C TYR A 207 -13.52 -56.91 21.11
N ASP A 208 -12.81 -57.30 20.05
CA ASP A 208 -13.33 -57.45 18.67
C ASP A 208 -14.14 -56.22 18.25
N LEU A 209 -13.48 -55.06 18.31
CA LEU A 209 -14.00 -53.76 17.93
C LEU A 209 -13.20 -53.19 16.77
N THR A 210 -13.87 -52.40 15.92
CA THR A 210 -13.22 -51.59 14.90
C THR A 210 -13.17 -50.13 15.34
N LEU A 211 -12.30 -49.35 14.71
CA LEU A 211 -12.22 -47.91 14.96
C LEU A 211 -13.55 -47.20 14.65
N ASN A 212 -14.25 -47.65 13.59
CA ASN A 212 -15.55 -47.09 13.21
C ASN A 212 -16.64 -47.34 14.27
N HIS A 213 -16.62 -48.48 14.98
CA HIS A 213 -17.55 -48.69 16.10
C HIS A 213 -17.43 -47.62 17.19
N ILE A 214 -16.20 -47.20 17.51
CA ILE A 214 -15.97 -46.13 18.49
C ILE A 214 -16.41 -44.79 17.92
N HIS A 215 -16.05 -44.49 16.67
CA HIS A 215 -16.47 -43.26 16.00
C HIS A 215 -17.99 -43.10 16.00
N GLU A 216 -18.73 -44.12 15.58
CA GLU A 216 -20.20 -44.11 15.61
C GLU A 216 -20.77 -43.96 17.03
N ALA A 217 -20.19 -44.66 18.01
CA ALA A 217 -20.62 -44.56 19.40
C ALA A 217 -20.48 -43.12 19.91
N VAL A 218 -19.37 -42.45 19.63
CA VAL A 218 -19.14 -41.06 20.02
C VAL A 218 -20.12 -40.11 19.33
N VAL A 219 -20.34 -40.27 18.02
CA VAL A 219 -21.28 -39.43 17.25
C VAL A 219 -22.71 -39.56 17.79
N LYS A 220 -23.16 -40.79 18.08
CA LYS A 220 -24.53 -41.07 18.53
C LYS A 220 -24.83 -40.57 19.95
N ASN A 221 -23.81 -40.35 20.78
CA ASN A 221 -23.95 -39.98 22.20
C ASN A 221 -23.69 -38.49 22.47
N ASN A 222 -23.76 -37.61 21.47
CA ASN A 222 -23.59 -36.17 21.64
C ASN A 222 -24.70 -35.36 20.97
N ALA A 223 -25.90 -35.41 21.53
CA ALA A 223 -27.05 -34.66 21.02
C ALA A 223 -28.07 -34.33 22.12
N ASN A 224 -28.69 -33.17 22.00
CA ASN A 224 -29.91 -32.83 22.76
C ASN A 224 -31.14 -33.03 21.88
N VAL A 225 -32.27 -33.38 22.48
CA VAL A 225 -33.54 -33.55 21.78
C VAL A 225 -34.65 -32.71 22.42
N GLY A 226 -35.53 -32.13 21.60
CA GLY A 226 -36.72 -31.41 22.04
C GLY A 226 -37.93 -32.33 22.06
N GLY A 227 -38.59 -32.48 23.21
CA GLY A 227 -39.79 -33.30 23.39
C GLY A 227 -41.10 -32.51 23.26
N ASN A 228 -41.06 -31.34 22.64
CA ASN A 228 -42.15 -30.37 22.55
C ASN A 228 -42.65 -29.95 23.96
N VAL A 229 -43.95 -29.82 24.15
CA VAL A 229 -44.57 -29.25 25.35
C VAL A 229 -45.45 -30.29 26.03
N LEU A 230 -45.35 -30.34 27.35
CA LEU A 230 -46.28 -31.04 28.24
C LEU A 230 -47.19 -30.02 28.91
N GLU A 231 -48.47 -30.04 28.55
CA GLU A 231 -49.49 -29.19 29.18
C GLU A 231 -50.12 -29.91 30.38
N ARG A 232 -50.11 -29.26 31.54
CA ARG A 232 -50.80 -29.72 32.74
C ARG A 232 -51.61 -28.59 33.36
N HIS A 233 -52.93 -28.67 33.21
CA HIS A 233 -53.88 -27.64 33.64
C HIS A 233 -53.52 -26.26 33.05
N ALA A 234 -53.19 -25.29 33.91
CA ALA A 234 -52.79 -23.94 33.50
C ALA A 234 -51.28 -23.80 33.18
N ASN A 235 -50.47 -24.84 33.40
CA ASN A 235 -49.02 -24.78 33.21
C ASN A 235 -48.58 -25.46 31.90
N ARG A 236 -47.66 -24.79 31.20
CA ARG A 236 -47.05 -25.24 29.95
C ARG A 236 -45.56 -25.51 30.19
N SER A 237 -45.17 -26.78 30.28
CA SER A 237 -43.78 -27.17 30.52
C SER A 237 -43.10 -27.62 29.23
N ILE A 238 -41.86 -27.20 28.99
CA ILE A 238 -41.07 -27.63 27.82
C ILE A 238 -40.32 -28.92 28.18
N VAL A 239 -40.49 -29.96 27.37
CA VAL A 239 -39.80 -31.24 27.54
C VAL A 239 -38.48 -31.19 26.77
N ARG A 240 -37.36 -31.48 27.43
CA ARG A 240 -36.01 -31.48 26.84
C ARG A 240 -35.24 -32.72 27.30
N GLY A 241 -34.60 -33.41 26.37
CA GLY A 241 -33.60 -34.44 26.64
C GLY A 241 -32.20 -33.83 26.56
N LEU A 242 -31.39 -34.04 27.60
CA LEU A 242 -30.01 -33.57 27.69
C LEU A 242 -29.07 -34.75 27.45
N GLY A 243 -28.25 -34.67 26.40
CA GLY A 243 -27.29 -35.70 26.01
C GLY A 243 -26.03 -35.12 25.36
N LEU A 244 -25.73 -33.83 25.62
CA LEU A 244 -24.45 -33.23 25.22
C LEU A 244 -23.34 -33.65 26.18
N ILE A 245 -22.17 -33.92 25.59
CA ILE A 245 -20.91 -34.14 26.30
C ILE A 245 -20.47 -32.83 26.95
N LYS A 246 -20.17 -32.85 28.25
CA LYS A 246 -19.70 -31.67 29.01
C LYS A 246 -18.19 -31.68 29.26
N GLY A 247 -17.56 -32.84 29.23
CA GLY A 247 -16.16 -32.99 29.58
C GLY A 247 -15.61 -34.38 29.30
N VAL A 248 -14.41 -34.64 29.81
CA VAL A 248 -13.67 -35.89 29.58
C VAL A 248 -14.42 -37.10 30.17
N ASP A 249 -14.95 -36.99 31.39
CA ASP A 249 -15.65 -38.08 32.07
C ASP A 249 -16.87 -38.59 31.28
N ASP A 250 -17.61 -37.68 30.64
CA ASP A 250 -18.76 -38.02 29.81
C ASP A 250 -18.31 -38.86 28.60
N ILE A 251 -17.21 -38.47 27.94
CA ILE A 251 -16.64 -39.20 26.79
C ILE A 251 -16.18 -40.59 27.22
N GLU A 252 -15.50 -40.69 28.36
CA GLU A 252 -15.02 -41.95 28.91
C GLU A 252 -16.14 -42.94 29.20
N SER A 253 -17.32 -42.43 29.60
CA SER A 253 -18.51 -43.22 29.94
C SER A 253 -19.38 -43.62 28.74
N ILE A 254 -19.00 -43.25 27.51
CA ILE A 254 -19.72 -43.65 26.30
C ILE A 254 -19.61 -45.17 26.11
N ILE A 255 -20.76 -45.84 25.92
CA ILE A 255 -20.83 -47.28 25.67
C ILE A 255 -20.55 -47.55 24.20
N VAL A 256 -19.59 -48.44 23.92
CA VAL A 256 -19.22 -48.87 22.57
C VAL A 256 -19.86 -50.22 22.22
N LYS A 257 -19.88 -51.16 23.16
CA LYS A 257 -20.42 -52.52 22.98
C LYS A 257 -20.94 -53.05 24.32
N GLU A 258 -21.87 -54.00 24.26
CA GLU A 258 -22.42 -54.68 25.42
C GLU A 258 -22.31 -56.19 25.20
N VAL A 259 -21.87 -56.92 26.23
CA VAL A 259 -21.75 -58.38 26.20
C VAL A 259 -22.31 -58.97 27.50
N GLY A 260 -23.44 -59.67 27.42
CA GLY A 260 -24.02 -60.44 28.54
C GLY A 260 -24.44 -59.59 29.76
N GLY A 261 -24.90 -58.38 29.53
CA GLY A 261 -25.26 -57.35 30.52
C GLY A 261 -24.10 -56.44 30.93
N THR A 262 -22.88 -56.66 30.42
CA THR A 262 -21.69 -55.88 30.81
C THR A 262 -21.31 -54.90 29.69
N PRO A 263 -21.39 -53.58 29.91
CA PRO A 263 -20.98 -52.59 28.91
C PRO A 263 -19.45 -52.48 28.82
N VAL A 264 -18.96 -52.22 27.61
CA VAL A 264 -17.59 -51.82 27.29
C VAL A 264 -17.63 -50.34 26.94
N PHE A 265 -16.89 -49.55 27.70
CA PHE A 265 -16.84 -48.09 27.58
C PHE A 265 -15.67 -47.64 26.72
N VAL A 266 -15.68 -46.36 26.32
CA VAL A 266 -14.54 -45.74 25.62
C VAL A 266 -13.26 -45.81 26.46
N ARG A 267 -13.33 -45.56 27.78
CA ARG A 267 -12.17 -45.69 28.69
C ARG A 267 -11.54 -47.09 28.69
N ASP A 268 -12.32 -48.12 28.37
CA ASP A 268 -11.82 -49.49 28.34
C ASP A 268 -10.97 -49.77 27.10
N VAL A 269 -11.10 -48.95 26.04
CA VAL A 269 -10.45 -49.15 24.73
C VAL A 269 -9.59 -47.98 24.26
N ALA A 270 -9.72 -46.80 24.89
CA ALA A 270 -9.04 -45.57 24.51
C ALA A 270 -8.68 -44.71 25.73
N GLU A 271 -7.64 -43.89 25.59
CA GLU A 271 -7.33 -42.81 26.51
C GLU A 271 -8.01 -41.54 26.03
N VAL A 272 -8.81 -40.89 26.88
CA VAL A 272 -9.45 -39.61 26.57
C VAL A 272 -8.67 -38.50 27.24
N ARG A 273 -8.21 -37.53 26.46
CA ARG A 273 -7.49 -36.37 26.98
C ARG A 273 -7.82 -35.09 26.24
N ILE A 274 -7.58 -33.97 26.90
CA ILE A 274 -7.56 -32.67 26.25
C ILE A 274 -6.17 -32.51 25.64
N GLY A 275 -6.12 -32.35 24.33
CA GLY A 275 -4.90 -32.05 23.59
C GLY A 275 -5.14 -30.84 22.69
N HIS A 276 -4.42 -30.80 21.57
CA HIS A 276 -4.50 -29.71 20.62
C HIS A 276 -4.62 -30.20 19.17
N ALA A 277 -5.21 -29.37 18.32
CA ALA A 277 -5.22 -29.59 16.88
C ALA A 277 -3.80 -29.52 16.29
N VAL A 278 -3.62 -30.05 15.07
CA VAL A 278 -2.34 -29.92 14.35
C VAL A 278 -2.02 -28.44 14.17
N ARG A 279 -0.83 -28.03 14.59
CA ARG A 279 -0.40 -26.64 14.49
C ARG A 279 0.07 -26.36 13.08
N HIS A 280 -0.51 -25.34 12.45
CA HIS A 280 -0.05 -24.81 11.18
C HIS A 280 0.83 -23.56 11.33
N GLY A 281 0.97 -23.04 12.55
CA GLY A 281 1.78 -21.87 12.83
C GLY A 281 2.12 -21.67 14.31
N ALA A 282 3.02 -20.73 14.55
CA ALA A 282 3.53 -20.33 15.86
C ALA A 282 3.84 -18.83 15.88
N VAL A 283 3.94 -18.24 17.07
CA VAL A 283 4.41 -16.86 17.22
C VAL A 283 5.57 -16.85 18.21
N VAL A 284 6.68 -16.23 17.83
CA VAL A 284 7.91 -16.15 18.64
C VAL A 284 8.18 -14.69 19.00
N LEU A 285 8.47 -14.44 20.27
CA LEU A 285 8.79 -13.11 20.81
C LEU A 285 10.27 -13.06 21.21
N ASN A 286 11.01 -12.10 20.65
CA ASN A 286 12.39 -11.75 21.00
C ASN A 286 13.40 -12.92 21.08
N GLY A 287 13.09 -14.05 20.44
CA GLY A 287 13.94 -15.24 20.47
C GLY A 287 13.96 -16.00 21.79
N GLU A 288 13.12 -15.60 22.75
CA GLU A 288 13.10 -16.21 24.09
C GLU A 288 11.97 -17.24 24.22
N ARG A 289 10.75 -16.87 23.81
CA ARG A 289 9.54 -17.67 24.06
C ARG A 289 8.49 -17.58 22.96
N GLU A 290 7.58 -18.55 22.97
CA GLU A 290 6.37 -18.54 22.15
C GLU A 290 5.26 -17.74 22.85
N VAL A 291 4.39 -17.08 22.06
CA VAL A 291 3.25 -16.30 22.55
C VAL A 291 2.00 -16.54 21.70
N VAL A 292 0.85 -16.03 22.15
CA VAL A 292 -0.37 -15.94 21.33
C VAL A 292 -0.55 -14.48 20.88
N ALA A 293 -0.81 -14.27 19.59
CA ALA A 293 -1.01 -12.95 19.01
C ALA A 293 -2.42 -12.77 18.44
N GLY A 294 -2.88 -11.51 18.41
CA GLY A 294 -4.09 -11.08 17.74
C GLY A 294 -3.78 -10.00 16.71
N ILE A 295 -4.32 -10.16 15.50
CA ILE A 295 -4.16 -9.24 14.38
C ILE A 295 -5.53 -8.62 14.08
N VAL A 296 -5.67 -7.32 14.30
CA VAL A 296 -6.93 -6.59 14.06
C VAL A 296 -6.98 -6.13 12.60
N LEU A 297 -8.02 -6.58 11.90
CA LEU A 297 -8.29 -6.23 10.51
C LEU A 297 -9.32 -5.13 10.42
N MET A 298 -8.93 -4.02 9.79
CA MET A 298 -9.82 -2.91 9.46
C MET A 298 -10.60 -3.21 8.18
N LEU A 299 -11.87 -2.80 8.17
CA LEU A 299 -12.70 -2.79 6.97
C LEU A 299 -12.12 -1.85 5.91
N ARG A 300 -12.13 -2.27 4.64
CA ARG A 300 -11.76 -1.41 3.50
C ARG A 300 -12.49 -0.05 3.56
N GLY A 301 -11.74 1.04 3.35
CA GLY A 301 -12.27 2.41 3.40
C GLY A 301 -12.48 2.96 4.81
N GLY A 302 -12.17 2.18 5.86
CA GLY A 302 -12.14 2.65 7.24
C GLY A 302 -11.01 3.65 7.51
N ASN A 303 -11.18 4.48 8.53
CA ASN A 303 -10.15 5.41 9.01
C ASN A 303 -9.24 4.69 10.02
N ALA A 304 -7.98 4.46 9.65
CA ALA A 304 -7.02 3.73 10.47
C ALA A 304 -6.85 4.33 11.87
N ARG A 305 -6.74 5.66 11.96
CA ARG A 305 -6.57 6.36 13.24
C ARG A 305 -7.77 6.15 14.16
N GLN A 306 -8.99 6.38 13.65
CA GLN A 306 -10.21 6.23 14.44
C GLN A 306 -10.41 4.78 14.91
N VAL A 307 -10.16 3.80 14.03
CA VAL A 307 -10.30 2.38 14.36
C VAL A 307 -9.28 1.95 15.40
N VAL A 308 -8.01 2.33 15.25
CA VAL A 308 -6.97 1.96 16.22
C VAL A 308 -7.17 2.67 17.56
N GLU A 309 -7.57 3.95 17.58
CA GLU A 309 -7.93 4.65 18.82
C GLU A 309 -9.10 3.93 19.54
N ALA A 310 -10.15 3.55 18.80
CA ALA A 310 -11.29 2.81 19.35
C ALA A 310 -10.90 1.41 19.85
N VAL A 311 -9.98 0.72 19.15
CA VAL A 311 -9.42 -0.56 19.58
C VAL A 311 -8.62 -0.38 20.86
N LYS A 312 -7.74 0.63 20.95
CA LYS A 312 -6.97 0.93 22.17
C LYS A 312 -7.88 1.22 23.36
N THR A 313 -8.89 2.07 23.19
CA THR A 313 -9.89 2.30 24.24
C THR A 313 -10.59 1.01 24.65
N LYS A 314 -10.93 0.14 23.68
CA LYS A 314 -11.54 -1.16 24.01
C LYS A 314 -10.58 -2.10 24.75
N VAL A 315 -9.30 -2.09 24.40
CA VAL A 315 -8.24 -2.85 25.10
C VAL A 315 -8.06 -2.34 26.52
N ASP A 316 -8.00 -1.03 26.71
CA ASP A 316 -7.92 -0.39 28.02
C ASP A 316 -9.16 -0.74 28.87
N ASP A 317 -10.37 -0.70 28.29
CA ASP A 317 -11.61 -1.13 28.94
C ASP A 317 -11.55 -2.60 29.37
N ILE A 318 -11.01 -3.49 28.52
CA ILE A 318 -10.87 -4.93 28.82
C ILE A 318 -9.92 -5.14 30.01
N GLN A 319 -8.82 -4.39 30.05
CA GLN A 319 -7.84 -4.45 31.14
C GLN A 319 -8.40 -3.85 32.44
N GLN A 320 -9.05 -2.68 32.38
CA GLN A 320 -9.59 -1.99 33.57
C GLN A 320 -10.77 -2.73 34.21
N ASN A 321 -11.63 -3.35 33.40
CA ASN A 321 -12.79 -4.10 33.89
C ASN A 321 -12.44 -5.53 34.37
N ASN A 322 -11.17 -5.91 34.37
CA ASN A 322 -10.68 -7.25 34.75
C ASN A 322 -11.45 -8.38 34.04
N ILE A 323 -11.75 -8.19 32.74
CA ILE A 323 -12.39 -9.23 31.91
C ILE A 323 -11.44 -10.42 31.72
N LEU A 324 -10.14 -10.15 31.70
CA LEU A 324 -9.09 -11.14 31.57
C LEU A 324 -8.65 -11.69 32.94
N PRO A 325 -8.14 -12.94 33.00
CA PRO A 325 -7.52 -13.48 34.20
C PRO A 325 -6.40 -12.57 34.73
N ALA A 326 -6.27 -12.49 36.05
CA ALA A 326 -5.28 -11.65 36.71
C ALA A 326 -3.85 -11.92 36.17
N GLY A 327 -3.14 -10.84 35.80
CA GLY A 327 -1.80 -10.92 35.21
C GLY A 327 -1.75 -11.11 33.70
N THR A 328 -2.89 -11.15 33.00
CA THR A 328 -2.93 -11.20 31.52
C THR A 328 -3.05 -9.79 30.92
N ASN A 329 -2.04 -9.36 30.16
CA ASN A 329 -1.98 -8.07 29.50
C ASN A 329 -1.93 -8.22 27.97
N LEU A 330 -2.49 -7.23 27.25
CA LEU A 330 -2.30 -7.12 25.81
C LEU A 330 -1.19 -6.12 25.55
N ILE A 331 -0.12 -6.55 24.87
CA ILE A 331 1.01 -5.68 24.53
C ILE A 331 1.06 -5.51 23.02
N PRO A 332 0.92 -4.28 22.49
CA PRO A 332 1.06 -4.03 21.06
C PRO A 332 2.51 -4.16 20.62
N PHE A 333 2.72 -4.84 19.49
CA PHE A 333 4.02 -4.88 18.81
C PHE A 333 4.01 -4.20 17.44
N TYR A 334 2.83 -3.94 16.89
CA TYR A 334 2.66 -3.14 15.68
C TYR A 334 1.47 -2.20 15.83
N ASP A 335 1.71 -0.92 15.61
CA ASP A 335 0.70 0.13 15.69
C ASP A 335 0.84 1.07 14.49
N ARG A 336 -0.16 1.05 13.61
CA ARG A 336 -0.15 1.87 12.39
C ARG A 336 -0.21 3.37 12.69
N ILE A 337 -0.74 3.79 13.85
CA ILE A 337 -0.81 5.22 14.22
C ILE A 337 0.58 5.83 14.35
N GLU A 338 1.59 5.07 14.83
CA GLU A 338 2.96 5.59 14.98
C GLU A 338 3.51 6.09 13.64
N LEU A 339 3.35 5.28 12.58
CA LEU A 339 3.72 5.62 11.22
C LEU A 339 2.90 6.80 10.68
N VAL A 340 1.58 6.76 10.84
CA VAL A 340 0.67 7.82 10.36
C VAL A 340 1.04 9.17 10.96
N ASN A 341 1.25 9.23 12.28
CA ASN A 341 1.64 10.45 12.97
C ASN A 341 3.02 10.94 12.53
N ALA A 342 4.01 10.05 12.42
CA ALA A 342 5.35 10.42 11.97
C ALA A 342 5.36 11.00 10.55
N ALA A 343 4.61 10.39 9.64
CA ALA A 343 4.42 10.85 8.27
C ALA A 343 3.77 12.25 8.21
N ILE A 344 2.69 12.46 8.96
CA ILE A 344 1.98 13.74 9.00
C ILE A 344 2.82 14.82 9.66
N HIS A 345 3.53 14.50 10.75
CA HIS A 345 4.42 15.46 11.40
C HIS A 345 5.49 15.96 10.44
N THR A 346 6.11 15.04 9.69
CA THR A 346 7.12 15.38 8.69
C THR A 346 6.57 16.33 7.62
N VAL A 347 5.40 16.02 7.05
CA VAL A 347 4.81 16.88 6.01
C VAL A 347 4.26 18.19 6.58
N ARG A 348 3.63 18.17 7.75
CA ARG A 348 3.12 19.36 8.43
C ARG A 348 4.25 20.32 8.76
N ASP A 349 5.35 19.83 9.30
CA ASP A 349 6.48 20.66 9.68
C ASP A 349 7.14 21.25 8.43
N ALA A 350 7.32 20.46 7.37
CA ALA A 350 7.77 20.94 6.06
C ALA A 350 6.81 21.99 5.46
N LEU A 351 5.49 21.81 5.60
CA LEU A 351 4.47 22.76 5.15
C LEU A 351 4.57 24.09 5.89
N ILE A 352 4.68 24.04 7.22
CA ILE A 352 4.81 25.23 8.07
C ILE A 352 6.11 25.97 7.76
N GLU A 353 7.24 25.25 7.69
CA GLU A 353 8.53 25.81 7.30
C GLU A 353 8.46 26.46 5.91
N GLY A 354 7.82 25.80 4.94
CA GLY A 354 7.59 26.33 3.60
C GLY A 354 6.77 27.62 3.62
N ILE A 355 5.64 27.66 4.36
CA ILE A 355 4.83 28.88 4.52
C ILE A 355 5.66 30.01 5.14
N VAL A 356 6.42 29.73 6.21
CA VAL A 356 7.25 30.72 6.89
C VAL A 356 8.31 31.28 5.95
N LEU A 357 9.00 30.42 5.18
CA LEU A 357 9.99 30.82 4.19
C LEU A 357 9.36 31.67 3.07
N VAL A 358 8.19 31.28 2.57
CA VAL A 358 7.44 32.04 1.55
C VAL A 358 7.03 33.42 2.07
N VAL A 359 6.53 33.51 3.30
CA VAL A 359 6.20 34.78 3.96
C VAL A 359 7.44 35.67 4.12
N PHE A 360 8.58 35.06 4.46
CA PHE A 360 9.86 35.76 4.54
C PHE A 360 10.25 36.36 3.17
N VAL A 361 10.13 35.58 2.08
CA VAL A 361 10.38 36.09 0.72
C VAL A 361 9.48 37.29 0.40
N PHE A 362 8.19 37.23 0.73
CA PHE A 362 7.28 38.37 0.52
C PHE A 362 7.71 39.61 1.28
N PHE A 363 8.11 39.47 2.54
CA PHE A 363 8.60 40.59 3.33
C PHE A 363 9.84 41.24 2.69
N PHE A 364 10.80 40.43 2.23
CA PHE A 364 12.05 40.91 1.62
C PHE A 364 11.83 41.54 0.24
N PHE A 365 11.04 40.90 -0.62
CA PHE A 365 10.83 41.39 -1.97
C PHE A 365 9.84 42.55 -2.02
N LEU A 366 8.71 42.51 -1.31
CA LEU A 366 7.70 43.57 -1.32
C LEU A 366 8.16 44.81 -0.53
N GLY A 367 8.97 44.62 0.52
CA GLY A 367 9.48 45.72 1.36
C GLY A 367 8.41 46.46 2.19
N HIS A 368 7.17 45.97 2.15
CA HIS A 368 6.00 46.55 2.80
C HIS A 368 5.23 45.51 3.59
N VAL A 369 5.19 45.71 4.91
CA VAL A 369 4.52 44.80 5.84
C VAL A 369 3.04 44.62 5.49
N ARG A 370 2.36 45.70 5.07
CA ARG A 370 0.94 45.64 4.72
C ARG A 370 0.68 44.79 3.46
N SER A 371 1.49 44.95 2.42
CA SER A 371 1.40 44.14 1.20
C SER A 371 1.67 42.67 1.49
N ALA A 372 2.69 42.39 2.31
CA ALA A 372 3.00 41.03 2.75
C ALA A 372 1.85 40.40 3.55
N ILE A 373 1.22 41.13 4.49
CA ILE A 373 0.07 40.64 5.26
C ILE A 373 -1.09 40.24 4.35
N VAL A 374 -1.41 41.03 3.33
CA VAL A 374 -2.49 40.70 2.38
C VAL A 374 -2.23 39.35 1.71
N VAL A 375 -1.01 39.15 1.20
CA VAL A 375 -0.63 37.89 0.55
C VAL A 375 -0.62 36.73 1.56
N THR A 376 -0.06 36.92 2.75
CA THR A 376 -0.04 35.90 3.82
C THR A 376 -1.44 35.45 4.21
N VAL A 377 -2.41 36.35 4.35
CA VAL A 377 -3.79 35.98 4.68
C VAL A 377 -4.39 35.12 3.57
N THR A 378 -4.19 35.48 2.30
CA THR A 378 -4.70 34.67 1.17
C THR A 378 -4.03 33.30 1.10
N LEU A 379 -2.75 33.21 1.47
CA LEU A 379 -2.00 31.95 1.54
C LEU A 379 -2.52 31.02 2.64
N ILE A 380 -3.04 31.55 3.75
CA ILE A 380 -3.62 30.74 4.85
C ILE A 380 -5.05 30.31 4.52
N VAL A 381 -5.86 31.22 3.97
CA VAL A 381 -7.29 30.94 3.67
C VAL A 381 -7.43 29.88 2.56
N THR A 382 -6.55 29.88 1.56
CA THR A 382 -6.68 28.98 0.40
C THR A 382 -6.60 27.49 0.79
N PRO A 383 -5.58 27.01 1.53
CA PRO A 383 -5.55 25.63 2.04
C PRO A 383 -6.78 25.24 2.87
N LEU A 384 -7.33 26.15 3.67
CA LEU A 384 -8.55 25.88 4.46
C LEU A 384 -9.75 25.63 3.55
N VAL A 385 -9.89 26.42 2.48
CA VAL A 385 -10.93 26.18 1.45
C VAL A 385 -10.68 24.85 0.72
N THR A 386 -9.42 24.49 0.45
CA THR A 386 -9.07 23.20 -0.15
C THR A 386 -9.55 22.03 0.70
N PHE A 387 -9.35 22.07 2.03
CA PHE A 387 -9.82 21.00 2.91
C PHE A 387 -11.34 20.81 2.87
N ILE A 388 -12.12 21.89 2.79
CA ILE A 388 -13.59 21.79 2.65
C ILE A 388 -13.96 20.99 1.40
N VAL A 389 -13.29 21.28 0.29
CA VAL A 389 -13.55 20.60 -0.98
C VAL A 389 -13.07 19.15 -0.92
N MET A 390 -11.90 18.89 -0.35
CA MET A 390 -11.38 17.52 -0.17
C MET A 390 -12.35 16.63 0.63
N GLU A 391 -12.92 17.15 1.70
CA GLU A 391 -13.91 16.44 2.52
C GLU A 391 -15.15 16.06 1.68
N GLN A 392 -15.67 16.98 0.87
CA GLN A 392 -16.84 16.73 0.01
C GLN A 392 -16.57 15.70 -1.09
N PHE A 393 -15.34 15.64 -1.62
CA PHE A 393 -14.92 14.63 -2.59
C PHE A 393 -14.48 13.31 -1.95
N GLY A 394 -14.50 13.19 -0.62
CA GLY A 394 -14.09 11.98 0.11
C GLY A 394 -12.59 11.68 0.01
N LEU A 395 -11.76 12.70 -0.21
CA LEU A 395 -10.31 12.55 -0.27
C LEU A 395 -9.73 12.46 1.15
N SER A 396 -8.91 11.45 1.42
CA SER A 396 -8.17 11.35 2.68
C SER A 396 -6.99 12.32 2.73
N ALA A 397 -6.63 12.79 3.93
CA ALA A 397 -5.40 13.51 4.18
C ALA A 397 -4.26 12.50 4.35
N ASN A 398 -3.48 12.32 3.30
CA ASN A 398 -2.31 11.45 3.27
C ASN A 398 -1.08 12.16 2.71
N LEU A 399 0.07 11.46 2.68
CA LEU A 399 1.32 12.01 2.18
C LEU A 399 1.23 12.57 0.75
N MET A 400 0.40 11.97 -0.12
CA MET A 400 0.25 12.42 -1.51
C MET A 400 -0.61 13.67 -1.62
N THR A 401 -1.74 13.72 -0.90
CA THR A 401 -2.63 14.88 -0.91
C THR A 401 -2.00 16.08 -0.20
N LEU A 402 -1.39 15.87 0.98
CA LEU A 402 -0.65 16.93 1.70
C LEU A 402 0.59 17.37 0.93
N GLY A 403 1.26 16.45 0.22
CA GLY A 403 2.33 16.77 -0.72
C GLY A 403 1.86 17.67 -1.85
N GLY A 404 0.71 17.37 -2.47
CA GLY A 404 0.08 18.22 -3.47
C GLY A 404 -0.23 19.63 -2.95
N LEU A 405 -0.67 19.74 -1.70
CA LEU A 405 -0.89 21.04 -1.05
C LEU A 405 0.42 21.77 -0.75
N ALA A 406 1.46 21.05 -0.33
CA ALA A 406 2.79 21.61 -0.08
C ALA A 406 3.41 22.18 -1.35
N ILE A 407 3.23 21.48 -2.47
CA ILE A 407 3.62 21.94 -3.80
C ILE A 407 2.83 23.20 -4.17
N ALA A 408 1.51 23.17 -3.98
CA ALA A 408 0.64 24.28 -4.34
C ALA A 408 0.96 25.58 -3.57
N ILE A 409 1.60 25.56 -2.39
CA ILE A 409 1.91 26.78 -1.60
C ILE A 409 2.66 27.84 -2.41
N GLY A 410 3.68 27.43 -3.17
CA GLY A 410 4.46 28.35 -4.00
C GLY A 410 3.61 29.03 -5.07
N GLU A 411 2.66 28.27 -5.63
CA GLU A 411 1.79 28.68 -6.73
C GLU A 411 0.56 29.48 -6.26
N ILE A 412 -0.04 29.09 -5.13
CA ILE A 412 -1.21 29.72 -4.51
C ILE A 412 -0.98 31.21 -4.28
N ALA A 413 0.24 31.57 -3.86
CA ALA A 413 0.55 32.96 -3.55
C ALA A 413 0.85 33.82 -4.78
N ASP A 414 1.20 33.21 -5.93
CA ASP A 414 1.64 33.94 -7.12
C ASP A 414 0.55 34.90 -7.63
N GLY A 415 -0.69 34.41 -7.76
CA GLY A 415 -1.82 35.23 -8.18
C GLY A 415 -2.05 36.43 -7.25
N SER A 416 -2.04 36.22 -5.94
CA SER A 416 -2.22 37.28 -4.94
C SER A 416 -1.09 38.31 -4.98
N VAL A 417 0.16 37.87 -5.19
CA VAL A 417 1.32 38.77 -5.35
C VAL A 417 1.16 39.65 -6.58
N VAL A 418 0.79 39.07 -7.72
CA VAL A 418 0.60 39.83 -8.98
C VAL A 418 -0.50 40.87 -8.81
N VAL A 419 -1.61 40.53 -8.13
CA VAL A 419 -2.69 41.50 -7.82
C VAL A 419 -2.19 42.62 -6.89
N VAL A 420 -1.56 42.27 -5.77
CA VAL A 420 -1.11 43.24 -4.76
C VAL A 420 -0.05 44.18 -5.33
N GLU A 421 0.90 43.66 -6.10
CA GLU A 421 1.95 44.46 -6.76
C GLU A 421 1.34 45.40 -7.82
N ASN A 422 0.40 44.91 -8.64
CA ASN A 422 -0.23 45.76 -9.66
C ASN A 422 -1.09 46.86 -9.03
N VAL A 423 -1.84 46.54 -7.97
CA VAL A 423 -2.64 47.51 -7.21
C VAL A 423 -1.73 48.55 -6.56
N TYR A 424 -0.64 48.12 -5.90
CA TYR A 424 0.31 49.04 -5.28
C TYR A 424 0.93 49.99 -6.30
N ARG A 425 1.34 49.49 -7.47
CA ARG A 425 1.91 50.31 -8.55
C ARG A 425 0.96 51.42 -8.99
N HIS A 426 -0.32 51.10 -9.20
CA HIS A 426 -1.32 52.08 -9.60
C HIS A 426 -1.64 53.09 -8.50
N LEU A 427 -1.67 52.66 -7.24
CA LEU A 427 -1.85 53.55 -6.09
C LEU A 427 -0.68 54.52 -5.92
N ALA A 428 0.57 54.04 -6.11
CA ALA A 428 1.78 54.88 -6.03
C ALA A 428 1.88 55.91 -7.18
N GLN A 429 1.33 55.60 -8.36
CA GLN A 429 1.23 56.53 -9.48
C GLN A 429 0.13 57.60 -9.28
N SER A 430 -0.84 57.32 -8.40
CA SER A 430 -2.06 58.13 -8.22
C SER A 430 -2.11 58.83 -6.84
N ASN A 431 -0.95 59.21 -6.29
CA ASN A 431 -0.82 59.76 -4.93
C ASN A 431 -1.78 60.94 -4.64
N GLY A 432 -2.54 60.87 -3.54
CA GLY A 432 -3.38 61.97 -3.02
C GLY A 432 -4.91 61.84 -3.18
N LEU A 433 -5.41 60.65 -3.55
CA LEU A 433 -6.82 60.41 -3.86
C LEU A 433 -7.74 60.15 -2.64
N LYS A 434 -9.06 60.42 -2.79
CA LYS A 434 -10.10 60.12 -1.77
C LYS A 434 -10.43 58.62 -1.78
N ALA A 435 -11.00 58.10 -0.68
CA ALA A 435 -11.32 56.66 -0.52
C ALA A 435 -12.22 56.05 -1.61
N LYS A 436 -13.05 56.86 -2.30
CA LYS A 436 -13.89 56.41 -3.43
C LYS A 436 -13.05 56.15 -4.68
N ASP A 437 -12.07 57.01 -4.94
CA ASP A 437 -11.16 56.91 -6.08
C ASP A 437 -10.16 55.76 -5.89
N THR A 438 -9.80 55.43 -4.64
CA THR A 438 -8.96 54.26 -4.31
C THR A 438 -9.59 52.94 -4.78
N ILE A 439 -10.91 52.78 -4.63
CA ILE A 439 -11.62 51.54 -5.04
C ILE A 439 -11.62 51.41 -6.56
N GLU A 440 -11.80 52.51 -7.29
CA GLU A 440 -11.78 52.51 -8.75
C GLU A 440 -10.37 52.19 -9.30
N VAL A 441 -9.33 52.73 -8.66
CA VAL A 441 -7.94 52.42 -8.98
C VAL A 441 -7.62 50.94 -8.70
N VAL A 442 -8.04 50.39 -7.56
CA VAL A 442 -7.88 48.96 -7.24
C VAL A 442 -8.62 48.10 -8.25
N LEU A 443 -9.86 48.44 -8.61
CA LEU A 443 -10.66 47.70 -9.58
C LEU A 443 -9.99 47.67 -10.96
N ARG A 444 -9.49 48.82 -11.44
CA ARG A 444 -8.78 48.91 -12.72
C ARG A 444 -7.51 48.06 -12.70
N ALA A 445 -6.70 48.20 -11.66
CA ALA A 445 -5.47 47.43 -11.50
C ALA A 445 -5.73 45.92 -11.45
N THR A 446 -6.78 45.47 -10.76
CA THR A 446 -7.11 44.03 -10.72
C THR A 446 -7.68 43.53 -12.05
N LYS A 447 -8.46 44.35 -12.79
CA LYS A 447 -9.00 43.96 -14.10
C LYS A 447 -7.89 43.68 -15.12
N GLU A 448 -6.81 44.46 -15.12
CA GLU A 448 -5.66 44.26 -16.02
C GLU A 448 -4.97 42.90 -15.85
N VAL A 449 -4.84 42.44 -14.61
CA VAL A 449 -4.09 41.19 -14.30
C VAL A 449 -5.00 39.98 -14.09
N GLY A 450 -6.30 40.17 -13.86
CA GLY A 450 -7.23 39.09 -13.51
C GLY A 450 -7.38 38.03 -14.61
N ARG A 451 -7.42 38.43 -15.88
CA ARG A 451 -7.51 37.47 -17.00
C ARG A 451 -6.21 36.68 -17.18
N PRO A 452 -5.01 37.30 -17.26
CA PRO A 452 -3.75 36.56 -17.30
C PRO A 452 -3.54 35.60 -16.13
N ILE A 453 -3.90 35.98 -14.90
CA ILE A 453 -3.78 35.12 -13.71
C ILE A 453 -4.69 33.89 -13.83
N LEU A 454 -5.96 34.08 -14.22
CA LEU A 454 -6.89 32.97 -14.38
C LEU A 454 -6.42 31.97 -15.45
N PHE A 455 -5.96 32.46 -16.60
CA PHE A 455 -5.42 31.57 -17.64
C PHE A 455 -4.12 30.89 -17.22
N GLY A 456 -3.23 31.60 -16.49
CA GLY A 456 -2.01 31.02 -15.95
C GLY A 456 -2.31 29.84 -15.02
N ILE A 457 -3.17 30.05 -14.02
CA ILE A 457 -3.52 29.00 -13.05
C ILE A 457 -4.33 27.86 -13.70
N LEU A 458 -5.21 28.17 -14.66
CA LEU A 458 -5.94 27.14 -15.41
C LEU A 458 -5.00 26.28 -16.26
N VAL A 459 -4.00 26.89 -16.91
CA VAL A 459 -2.98 26.15 -17.65
C VAL A 459 -2.19 25.24 -16.72
N ILE A 460 -1.75 25.72 -15.57
CA ILE A 460 -1.09 24.87 -14.55
C ILE A 460 -2.02 23.72 -14.15
N SER A 461 -3.29 24.00 -13.84
CA SER A 461 -4.27 22.98 -13.44
C SER A 461 -4.46 21.90 -14.52
N VAL A 462 -4.53 22.31 -15.79
CA VAL A 462 -4.72 21.40 -16.93
C VAL A 462 -3.50 20.52 -17.18
N VAL A 463 -2.31 20.99 -16.83
CA VAL A 463 -1.07 20.20 -16.91
C VAL A 463 -1.10 18.98 -15.96
N PHE A 464 -1.88 19.04 -14.87
CA PHE A 464 -2.08 17.91 -13.94
C PHE A 464 -3.26 16.99 -14.29
N LEU A 465 -4.21 17.42 -15.13
CA LEU A 465 -5.32 16.58 -15.62
C LEU A 465 -4.88 15.18 -16.13
N PRO A 466 -3.77 15.07 -16.88
CA PRO A 466 -3.12 13.80 -17.21
C PRO A 466 -3.03 12.75 -16.11
N LEU A 467 -2.60 13.17 -14.93
CA LEU A 467 -2.30 12.29 -13.81
C LEU A 467 -3.58 11.70 -13.23
N MET A 468 -4.71 12.40 -13.39
CA MET A 468 -6.04 11.91 -13.05
C MET A 468 -6.52 10.78 -13.99
N THR A 469 -5.84 10.57 -15.13
CA THR A 469 -6.15 9.51 -16.11
C THR A 469 -5.26 8.28 -15.99
N LEU A 470 -4.36 8.26 -14.99
CA LEU A 470 -3.60 7.08 -14.62
C LEU A 470 -4.54 6.06 -13.95
N HIS A 471 -4.31 4.76 -14.20
CA HIS A 471 -5.14 3.68 -13.68
C HIS A 471 -4.35 2.85 -12.67
N GLY A 472 -4.96 1.88 -12.00
CA GLY A 472 -4.23 0.93 -11.15
C GLY A 472 -3.50 1.59 -9.97
N MET A 473 -2.32 1.05 -9.64
CA MET A 473 -1.52 1.48 -8.51
C MET A 473 -1.03 2.93 -8.69
N GLU A 474 -0.53 3.28 -9.87
CA GLU A 474 -0.05 4.62 -10.20
C GLU A 474 -1.18 5.67 -10.13
N GLY A 475 -2.38 5.33 -10.58
CA GLY A 475 -3.56 6.20 -10.48
C GLY A 475 -3.97 6.43 -9.03
N LYS A 476 -4.14 5.37 -8.24
CA LYS A 476 -4.51 5.47 -6.82
C LYS A 476 -3.48 6.24 -5.99
N MET A 477 -2.21 6.17 -6.38
CA MET A 477 -1.13 6.87 -5.68
C MET A 477 -1.04 8.36 -6.06
N PHE A 478 -1.09 8.70 -7.36
CA PHE A 478 -0.79 10.06 -7.83
C PHE A 478 -2.02 10.90 -8.21
N ALA A 479 -3.16 10.29 -8.52
CA ALA A 479 -4.38 11.06 -8.78
C ALA A 479 -4.81 11.90 -7.56
N PRO A 480 -4.76 11.42 -6.30
CA PRO A 480 -5.06 12.26 -5.12
C PRO A 480 -4.17 13.51 -5.00
N LEU A 481 -2.89 13.39 -5.37
CA LEU A 481 -1.97 14.53 -5.43
C LEU A 481 -2.45 15.55 -6.47
N ALA A 482 -2.78 15.10 -7.68
CA ALA A 482 -3.28 15.95 -8.75
C ALA A 482 -4.62 16.62 -8.40
N TYR A 483 -5.58 15.86 -7.84
CA TYR A 483 -6.86 16.40 -7.37
C TYR A 483 -6.65 17.51 -6.35
N THR A 484 -5.83 17.27 -5.32
CA THR A 484 -5.60 18.23 -4.24
C THR A 484 -4.95 19.51 -4.76
N LEU A 485 -3.96 19.38 -5.65
CA LEU A 485 -3.28 20.52 -6.27
C LEU A 485 -4.24 21.33 -7.15
N VAL A 486 -5.01 20.68 -8.05
CA VAL A 486 -5.98 21.37 -8.92
C VAL A 486 -7.05 22.06 -8.08
N ILE A 487 -7.58 21.41 -7.04
CA ILE A 487 -8.53 22.02 -6.11
C ILE A 487 -7.91 23.24 -5.44
N ALA A 488 -6.67 23.13 -4.95
CA ALA A 488 -5.97 24.24 -4.28
C ALA A 488 -5.73 25.42 -5.21
N LEU A 489 -5.35 25.17 -6.47
CA LEU A 489 -5.17 26.19 -7.49
C LEU A 489 -6.49 26.86 -7.89
N LEU A 490 -7.57 26.10 -8.08
CA LEU A 490 -8.87 26.68 -8.38
C LEU A 490 -9.41 27.50 -7.20
N ALA A 491 -9.22 27.02 -5.97
CA ALA A 491 -9.52 27.77 -4.75
C ALA A 491 -8.69 29.05 -4.67
N SER A 492 -7.40 29.00 -5.05
CA SER A 492 -6.52 30.18 -5.05
C SER A 492 -7.03 31.25 -6.01
N VAL A 493 -7.49 30.89 -7.22
CA VAL A 493 -8.09 31.86 -8.17
C VAL A 493 -9.27 32.57 -7.53
N VAL A 494 -10.17 31.83 -6.87
CA VAL A 494 -11.35 32.40 -6.22
C VAL A 494 -10.93 33.34 -5.10
N VAL A 495 -10.02 32.93 -4.22
CA VAL A 495 -9.53 33.75 -3.09
C VAL A 495 -8.76 34.98 -3.58
N THR A 496 -7.88 34.82 -4.57
CA THR A 496 -7.08 35.91 -5.17
C THR A 496 -7.95 36.94 -5.88
N LEU A 497 -9.01 36.54 -6.59
CA LEU A 497 -9.88 37.49 -7.30
C LEU A 497 -10.93 38.13 -6.37
N THR A 498 -11.26 37.53 -5.23
CA THR A 498 -12.29 38.06 -4.33
C THR A 498 -11.71 38.75 -3.10
N LEU A 499 -10.88 38.06 -2.31
CA LEU A 499 -10.38 38.51 -1.02
C LEU A 499 -9.18 39.44 -1.16
N ALA A 500 -8.23 39.15 -2.06
CA ALA A 500 -7.01 39.96 -2.21
C ALA A 500 -7.30 41.44 -2.57
N PRO A 501 -8.21 41.77 -3.52
CA PRO A 501 -8.53 43.16 -3.85
C PRO A 501 -9.24 43.89 -2.71
N VAL A 502 -10.09 43.18 -1.95
CA VAL A 502 -10.79 43.73 -0.79
C VAL A 502 -9.80 44.08 0.32
N LEU A 503 -8.89 43.17 0.67
CA LEU A 503 -7.84 43.41 1.65
C LEU A 503 -6.86 44.50 1.18
N ALA A 504 -6.49 44.49 -0.10
CA ALA A 504 -5.69 45.54 -0.73
C ALA A 504 -6.34 46.92 -0.57
N SER A 505 -7.65 47.05 -0.81
CA SER A 505 -8.37 48.32 -0.66
C SER A 505 -8.44 48.85 0.77
N LEU A 506 -8.29 47.99 1.78
CA LEU A 506 -8.34 48.35 3.20
C LEU A 506 -6.96 48.67 3.78
N PHE A 507 -5.94 47.90 3.40
CA PHE A 507 -4.61 47.96 4.01
C PHE A 507 -3.56 48.72 3.19
N LEU A 508 -3.64 48.77 1.85
CA LEU A 508 -2.63 49.43 1.02
C LEU A 508 -2.83 50.95 0.96
N ARG A 509 -1.72 51.68 0.96
CA ARG A 509 -1.64 53.14 0.72
C ARG A 509 -0.41 53.45 -0.14
N GLY A 510 -0.45 54.54 -0.93
CA GLY A 510 0.59 54.92 -1.91
C GLY A 510 1.85 55.57 -1.32
N ASP A 511 2.18 55.31 -0.06
CA ASP A 511 2.99 56.24 0.75
C ASP A 511 4.52 56.02 0.66
N HIS A 512 5.03 55.13 -0.23
CA HIS A 512 6.40 54.60 -0.15
C HIS A 512 7.14 54.44 -1.50
N PRO A 513 8.49 54.34 -1.50
CA PRO A 513 9.30 54.34 -2.73
C PRO A 513 9.05 53.10 -3.60
N GLN A 514 9.05 53.32 -4.93
CA GLN A 514 8.67 52.35 -5.97
C GLN A 514 9.49 51.04 -6.01
N GLU A 515 10.70 51.00 -5.46
CA GLU A 515 11.60 49.83 -5.56
C GLU A 515 12.43 49.57 -4.30
N THR A 516 12.52 48.30 -3.89
CA THR A 516 13.41 47.85 -2.81
C THR A 516 14.89 47.89 -3.23
N ARG A 517 15.82 47.99 -2.26
CA ARG A 517 17.27 47.99 -2.53
C ARG A 517 17.71 46.74 -3.30
N LEU A 518 17.14 45.58 -2.96
CA LEU A 518 17.38 44.30 -3.65
C LEU A 518 16.93 44.35 -5.11
N THR A 519 15.72 44.84 -5.38
CA THR A 519 15.19 44.98 -6.74
C THR A 519 16.10 45.88 -7.60
N ARG A 520 16.53 47.01 -7.06
CA ARG A 520 17.42 47.94 -7.78
C ARG A 520 18.76 47.31 -8.12
N TRP A 521 19.35 46.55 -7.19
CA TRP A 521 20.58 45.80 -7.41
C TRP A 521 20.41 44.74 -8.51
N MET A 522 19.31 43.96 -8.46
CA MET A 522 19.00 42.96 -9.48
C MET A 522 18.84 43.59 -10.86
N LYS A 523 18.06 44.68 -10.98
CA LYS A 523 17.88 45.41 -12.24
C LYS A 523 19.19 45.93 -12.80
N HIS A 524 20.03 46.53 -11.95
CA HIS A 524 21.33 47.05 -12.37
C HIS A 524 22.25 45.95 -12.93
N ARG A 525 22.16 44.71 -12.40
CA ARG A 525 22.94 43.58 -12.91
C ARG A 525 22.33 42.90 -14.13
N TYR A 526 21.00 42.86 -14.19
CA TYR A 526 20.23 42.19 -15.24
C TYR A 526 20.15 42.99 -16.55
N LEU A 527 19.96 44.31 -16.48
CA LEU A 527 19.79 45.16 -17.68
C LEU A 527 20.99 45.07 -18.65
N PRO A 528 22.26 45.12 -18.21
CA PRO A 528 23.40 44.93 -19.11
C PRO A 528 23.44 43.54 -19.76
N VAL A 529 22.98 42.52 -19.05
CA VAL A 529 22.89 41.14 -19.58
C VAL A 529 21.80 41.08 -20.65
N LEU A 530 20.64 41.68 -20.39
CA LEU A 530 19.53 41.73 -21.35
C LEU A 530 19.88 42.52 -22.62
N GLU A 531 20.59 43.65 -22.49
CA GLU A 531 21.07 44.41 -23.64
C GLU A 531 22.07 43.61 -24.47
N TRP A 532 23.01 42.92 -23.80
CA TRP A 532 23.98 42.06 -24.48
C TRP A 532 23.31 40.89 -25.21
N THR A 533 22.29 40.25 -24.60
CA THR A 533 21.57 39.11 -25.20
C THR A 533 20.77 39.54 -26.42
N LEU A 534 20.15 40.73 -26.39
CA LEU A 534 19.43 41.29 -27.53
C LEU A 534 20.37 41.69 -28.69
N GLN A 535 21.62 42.05 -28.42
CA GLN A 535 22.63 42.32 -29.45
C GLN A 535 23.25 41.03 -30.04
N HIS A 536 23.37 39.97 -29.24
CA HIS A 536 24.05 38.71 -29.62
C HIS A 536 23.06 37.53 -29.78
N ARG A 537 21.90 37.77 -30.38
CA ARG A 537 20.76 36.83 -30.49
C ARG A 537 21.16 35.42 -30.95
N LYS A 538 22.00 35.32 -31.99
CA LYS A 538 22.47 34.03 -32.55
C LYS A 538 23.30 33.22 -31.56
N VAL A 539 24.18 33.89 -30.81
CA VAL A 539 25.05 33.25 -29.81
C VAL A 539 24.21 32.69 -28.67
N VAL A 540 23.23 33.47 -28.20
CA VAL A 540 22.32 33.05 -27.11
C VAL A 540 21.48 31.85 -27.52
N LEU A 541 20.89 31.86 -28.72
CA LEU A 541 20.05 30.75 -29.20
C LEU A 541 20.84 29.47 -29.47
N VAL A 542 22.02 29.57 -30.10
CA VAL A 542 22.88 28.41 -30.33
C VAL A 542 23.40 27.88 -29.00
N GLY A 543 23.83 28.76 -28.09
CA GLY A 543 24.30 28.38 -26.76
C GLY A 543 23.22 27.70 -25.93
N SER A 544 22.02 28.27 -25.84
CA SER A 544 20.92 27.67 -25.08
C SER A 544 20.48 26.32 -25.66
N THR A 545 20.41 26.20 -27.00
CA THR A 545 20.10 24.94 -27.68
C THR A 545 21.18 23.89 -27.43
N ALA A 546 22.46 24.27 -27.47
CA ALA A 546 23.57 23.36 -27.17
C ALA A 546 23.52 22.85 -25.74
N ILE A 547 23.15 23.69 -24.76
CA ILE A 547 22.98 23.29 -23.35
C ILE A 547 21.80 22.32 -23.21
N VAL A 548 20.68 22.56 -23.91
CA VAL A 548 19.56 21.59 -23.94
C VAL A 548 20.05 20.24 -24.45
N LEU A 549 20.72 20.20 -25.62
CA LEU A 549 21.23 18.96 -26.18
C LEU A 549 22.23 18.27 -25.26
N ALA A 550 23.14 19.03 -24.64
CA ALA A 550 24.09 18.50 -23.66
C ALA A 550 23.37 17.90 -22.43
N SER A 551 22.34 18.56 -21.91
CA SER A 551 21.55 18.01 -20.80
C SER A 551 20.83 16.72 -21.19
N LEU A 552 20.31 16.62 -22.42
CA LEU A 552 19.65 15.41 -22.91
C LEU A 552 20.62 14.23 -23.04
N THR A 553 21.92 14.47 -23.24
CA THR A 553 22.93 13.38 -23.21
C THR A 553 23.12 12.77 -21.82
N LEU A 554 22.66 13.43 -20.74
CA LEU A 554 22.70 12.87 -19.39
C LEU A 554 21.56 11.88 -19.11
N VAL A 555 20.45 11.96 -19.86
CA VAL A 555 19.24 11.14 -19.62
C VAL A 555 19.54 9.62 -19.60
N PRO A 556 20.35 9.05 -20.51
CA PRO A 556 20.67 7.61 -20.47
C PRO A 556 21.49 7.17 -19.25
N PHE A 557 22.10 8.11 -18.51
CA PHE A 557 22.86 7.84 -17.30
C PHE A 557 22.02 7.93 -16.02
N ILE A 558 20.77 8.40 -16.13
CA ILE A 558 19.82 8.43 -15.02
C ILE A 558 19.05 7.10 -15.03
N GLY A 559 19.09 6.38 -13.90
CA GLY A 559 18.37 5.12 -13.72
C GLY A 559 16.85 5.29 -13.78
N ARG A 560 16.10 4.20 -13.97
CA ARG A 560 14.62 4.20 -13.98
C ARG A 560 14.06 3.29 -12.89
N GLU A 561 13.08 3.81 -12.15
CA GLU A 561 12.33 3.07 -11.14
C GLU A 561 10.85 3.48 -11.15
N PHE A 562 9.98 2.73 -10.46
CA PHE A 562 8.57 3.11 -10.35
C PHE A 562 8.37 4.25 -9.35
N ILE A 563 8.68 3.97 -8.07
CA ILE A 563 8.62 4.89 -6.94
C ILE A 563 9.81 4.59 -6.02
N PRO A 564 10.38 5.60 -5.35
CA PRO A 564 11.35 5.37 -4.30
C PRO A 564 10.72 4.56 -3.14
N LEU A 565 11.54 3.73 -2.50
CA LEU A 565 11.14 3.01 -1.31
C LEU A 565 10.82 3.98 -0.17
N LEU A 566 9.60 3.91 0.37
CA LEU A 566 9.22 4.69 1.53
C LEU A 566 9.61 3.96 2.82
N GLU A 567 10.31 4.64 3.73
CA GLU A 567 10.76 4.09 5.01
C GLU A 567 9.59 4.08 6.03
N GLU A 568 9.20 2.92 6.55
CA GLU A 568 8.07 2.74 7.49
C GLU A 568 8.47 2.79 8.97
N GLY A 569 9.76 2.82 9.29
CA GLY A 569 10.24 2.74 10.69
C GLY A 569 10.14 1.33 11.31
N ALA A 570 9.76 0.32 10.51
CA ALA A 570 9.79 -1.09 10.86
C ALA A 570 10.32 -1.91 9.68
N LEU A 571 10.90 -3.07 9.98
CA LEU A 571 11.41 -4.01 8.98
C LEU A 571 10.67 -5.33 9.11
N THR A 572 10.47 -5.99 7.97
CA THR A 572 10.05 -7.39 7.92
C THR A 572 11.03 -8.21 7.09
N PRO A 573 12.03 -8.83 7.75
CA PRO A 573 12.90 -9.80 7.09
C PRO A 573 12.15 -11.13 6.96
N GLN A 574 11.53 -11.42 5.81
CA GLN A 574 10.87 -12.70 5.59
C GLN A 574 11.92 -13.82 5.61
N ILE A 575 11.78 -14.76 6.55
CA ILE A 575 12.68 -15.89 6.72
C ILE A 575 12.05 -17.12 6.09
N VAL A 576 12.78 -17.77 5.19
CA VAL A 576 12.32 -18.94 4.44
C VAL A 576 13.31 -20.06 4.64
N ARG A 577 12.83 -21.17 5.18
CA ARG A 577 13.58 -22.41 5.44
C ARG A 577 13.31 -23.44 4.34
N LEU A 578 13.97 -24.60 4.45
CA LEU A 578 13.63 -25.75 3.62
C LEU A 578 12.19 -26.22 3.90
N PRO A 579 11.40 -26.55 2.87
CA PRO A 579 10.00 -26.98 3.05
C PRO A 579 9.81 -28.17 3.99
N SER A 580 10.80 -29.06 4.08
CA SER A 580 10.79 -30.25 4.94
C SER A 580 10.95 -29.96 6.44
N VAL A 581 11.18 -28.71 6.84
CA VAL A 581 11.41 -28.36 8.25
C VAL A 581 10.16 -28.59 9.09
N SER A 582 10.33 -29.13 10.29
CA SER A 582 9.23 -29.26 11.25
C SER A 582 8.95 -27.93 11.94
N LEU A 583 7.70 -27.70 12.40
CA LEU A 583 7.37 -26.48 13.12
C LEU A 583 8.26 -26.25 14.38
N PRO A 584 8.56 -27.26 15.23
CA PRO A 584 9.47 -27.09 16.37
C PRO A 584 10.88 -26.63 15.95
N GLU A 585 11.45 -27.24 14.91
CA GLU A 585 12.77 -26.84 14.40
C GLU A 585 12.71 -25.42 13.81
N SER A 586 11.62 -25.08 13.11
CA SER A 586 11.39 -23.75 12.56
C SER A 586 11.38 -22.67 13.65
N ILE A 587 10.72 -22.96 14.78
CA ILE A 587 10.67 -22.09 15.97
C ILE A 587 12.09 -21.89 16.54
N GLU A 588 12.89 -22.93 16.68
CA GLU A 588 14.26 -22.80 17.21
C GLU A 588 15.17 -22.01 16.26
N MET A 589 15.08 -22.25 14.94
CA MET A 589 15.76 -21.43 13.95
C MET A 589 15.29 -19.97 14.00
N GLU A 590 13.99 -19.72 14.20
CA GLU A 590 13.45 -18.36 14.31
C GLU A 590 14.04 -17.64 15.54
N LYS A 591 14.16 -18.34 16.67
CA LYS A 591 14.78 -17.79 17.88
C LYS A 591 16.21 -17.32 17.62
N GLN A 592 17.00 -18.11 16.89
CA GLN A 592 18.36 -17.72 16.49
C GLN A 592 18.37 -16.45 15.64
N THR A 593 17.44 -16.31 14.69
CA THR A 593 17.32 -15.09 13.88
C THR A 593 16.96 -13.87 14.72
N HIS A 594 16.05 -14.02 15.69
CA HIS A 594 15.70 -12.94 16.61
C HIS A 594 16.87 -12.51 17.47
N THR A 595 17.61 -13.45 18.05
CA THR A 595 18.81 -13.14 18.85
C THR A 595 19.83 -12.37 17.99
N ALA A 596 20.06 -12.80 16.75
CA ALA A 596 20.96 -12.11 15.83
C ALA A 596 20.50 -10.69 15.45
N MET A 597 19.18 -10.46 15.33
CA MET A 597 18.61 -9.12 15.09
C MET A 597 18.68 -8.23 16.34
N LEU A 598 18.45 -8.80 17.52
CA LEU A 598 18.49 -8.06 18.80
C LEU A 598 19.91 -7.68 19.24
N GLU A 599 20.96 -8.22 18.62
CA GLU A 599 22.33 -7.70 18.78
C GLU A 599 22.47 -6.24 18.31
N PHE A 600 21.61 -5.79 17.40
CA PHE A 600 21.61 -4.41 16.91
C PHE A 600 20.86 -3.49 17.90
N PRO A 601 21.50 -2.44 18.43
CA PRO A 601 20.86 -1.53 19.39
C PRO A 601 19.70 -0.73 18.80
N GLU A 602 19.57 -0.69 17.46
CA GLU A 602 18.45 -0.08 16.76
C GLU A 602 17.15 -0.90 16.85
N VAL A 603 17.23 -2.21 17.13
CA VAL A 603 16.06 -3.09 17.17
C VAL A 603 15.42 -3.04 18.56
N ARG A 604 14.15 -2.60 18.63
CA ARG A 604 13.38 -2.52 19.88
C ARG A 604 12.80 -3.87 20.28
N MET A 605 12.19 -4.55 19.32
CA MET A 605 11.47 -5.81 19.52
C MET A 605 11.32 -6.52 18.17
N ALA A 606 11.42 -7.85 18.20
CA ALA A 606 11.14 -8.71 17.06
C ALA A 606 10.03 -9.71 17.44
N VAL A 607 8.93 -9.70 16.69
CA VAL A 607 7.83 -10.66 16.83
C VAL A 607 7.64 -11.37 15.51
N SER A 608 7.77 -12.69 15.51
CA SER A 608 7.64 -13.50 14.30
C SER A 608 6.39 -14.33 14.30
N LYS A 609 5.77 -14.36 13.13
CA LYS A 609 4.61 -15.14 12.76
C LYS A 609 5.14 -16.26 11.84
N ILE A 610 5.16 -17.48 12.34
CA ILE A 610 5.60 -18.66 11.58
C ILE A 610 4.37 -19.39 11.07
N GLY A 611 4.32 -19.69 9.78
CA GLY A 611 3.17 -20.35 9.15
C GLY A 611 1.90 -19.51 9.15
N ARG A 612 0.75 -20.16 8.95
CA ARG A 612 -0.54 -19.47 8.76
C ARG A 612 -1.38 -19.37 10.04
N PRO A 613 -2.18 -18.31 10.18
CA PRO A 613 -3.21 -18.21 11.21
C PRO A 613 -4.46 -19.05 10.87
N GLU A 614 -5.44 -19.08 11.79
CA GLU A 614 -6.65 -19.92 11.65
C GLU A 614 -7.50 -19.52 10.44
N ILE A 615 -7.75 -18.23 10.26
CA ILE A 615 -8.30 -17.74 8.99
C ILE A 615 -7.13 -17.62 8.03
N ALA A 616 -6.97 -18.58 7.13
CA ALA A 616 -5.86 -18.65 6.17
C ALA A 616 -5.99 -17.62 5.02
N TYR A 617 -6.30 -16.35 5.34
CA TYR A 617 -6.24 -15.26 4.36
C TYR A 617 -4.79 -14.95 3.96
N THR A 618 -3.85 -15.24 4.87
CA THR A 618 -2.42 -15.35 4.58
C THR A 618 -2.05 -16.83 4.57
N PRO A 619 -1.52 -17.37 3.47
CA PRO A 619 -1.40 -18.81 3.30
C PRO A 619 -0.03 -19.36 3.72
N GLU A 620 0.74 -18.71 4.59
CA GLU A 620 2.11 -19.13 4.93
C GLU A 620 2.16 -20.56 5.51
N GLU A 621 3.28 -21.25 5.30
CA GLU A 621 3.51 -22.61 5.82
C GLU A 621 4.59 -22.60 6.92
N PRO A 622 4.73 -23.65 7.74
CA PRO A 622 5.69 -23.68 8.86
C PRO A 622 7.16 -23.37 8.52
N PHE A 623 7.54 -23.43 7.23
CA PHE A 623 8.88 -23.07 6.76
C PHE A 623 9.05 -21.58 6.41
N GLU A 624 7.96 -20.81 6.36
CA GLU A 624 7.96 -19.37 6.09
C GLU A 624 7.58 -18.60 7.37
N SER A 625 8.25 -17.47 7.59
CA SER A 625 7.90 -16.54 8.65
C SER A 625 8.08 -15.08 8.21
N ASP A 626 7.20 -14.20 8.70
CA ASP A 626 7.18 -12.76 8.44
C ASP A 626 7.34 -11.97 9.76
N PRO A 627 8.56 -11.89 10.32
CA PRO A 627 8.84 -11.14 11.53
C PRO A 627 8.55 -9.64 11.37
N VAL A 628 7.88 -9.06 12.35
CA VAL A 628 7.73 -7.61 12.49
C VAL A 628 8.81 -7.12 13.47
N VAL A 629 9.82 -6.46 12.91
CA VAL A 629 10.96 -5.90 13.65
C VAL A 629 10.74 -4.41 13.81
N THR A 630 10.39 -4.00 15.03
CA THR A 630 10.22 -2.57 15.35
C THR A 630 11.55 -1.94 15.70
N LEU A 631 11.79 -0.73 15.17
CA LEU A 631 13.04 0.00 15.39
C LEU A 631 12.84 1.10 16.43
N HIS A 632 13.92 1.42 17.14
CA HIS A 632 13.99 2.65 17.92
C HIS A 632 14.01 3.88 17.02
N ASP A 633 13.71 5.05 17.59
CA ASP A 633 13.76 6.32 16.88
C ASP A 633 15.12 6.53 16.19
N ARG A 634 15.09 6.96 14.93
CA ARG A 634 16.25 7.16 14.05
C ARG A 634 17.34 8.05 14.68
N SER A 635 16.96 8.98 15.54
CA SER A 635 17.90 9.86 16.26
C SER A 635 18.84 9.11 17.22
N THR A 636 18.49 7.89 17.62
CA THR A 636 19.25 7.06 18.58
C THR A 636 20.20 6.05 17.92
N TRP A 637 20.19 5.95 16.59
CA TRP A 637 20.91 4.92 15.85
C TRP A 637 22.44 5.11 15.89
N LYS A 638 23.18 4.00 15.96
CA LYS A 638 24.65 3.95 16.09
C LYS A 638 25.33 3.19 14.95
N THR A 639 24.73 2.10 14.48
CA THR A 639 25.26 1.17 13.48
C THR A 639 25.20 1.76 12.08
N ALA A 640 24.09 2.41 11.72
CA ALA A 640 23.88 3.04 10.42
C ALA A 640 23.10 4.35 10.57
N ARG A 641 23.28 5.26 9.60
CA ARG A 641 22.52 6.53 9.53
C ARG A 641 21.27 6.44 8.65
N THR A 642 21.18 5.41 7.82
CA THR A 642 20.09 5.18 6.86
C THR A 642 19.46 3.82 7.10
N GLN A 643 18.14 3.70 6.88
CA GLN A 643 17.44 2.43 7.05
C GLN A 643 17.99 1.38 6.07
N SER A 644 18.30 1.78 4.84
CA SER A 644 18.98 0.90 3.87
C SER A 644 20.31 0.35 4.40
N GLY A 645 21.14 1.19 5.06
CA GLY A 645 22.40 0.73 5.65
C GLY A 645 22.22 -0.25 6.81
N LEU A 646 21.20 -0.02 7.66
CA LEU A 646 20.84 -0.95 8.74
C LEU A 646 20.29 -2.27 8.19
N THR A 647 19.42 -2.19 7.19
CA THR A 647 18.83 -3.35 6.48
C THR A 647 19.93 -4.21 5.86
N ASP A 648 20.94 -3.61 5.23
CA ASP A 648 22.09 -4.32 4.67
C ASP A 648 22.96 -4.98 5.76
N ALA A 649 23.11 -4.34 6.93
CA ALA A 649 23.86 -4.90 8.05
C ALA A 649 23.13 -6.11 8.67
N ILE A 650 21.82 -5.99 8.91
CA ILE A 650 20.97 -7.08 9.39
C ILE A 650 20.96 -8.22 8.38
N ARG A 651 20.79 -7.93 7.08
CA ARG A 651 20.83 -8.95 6.01
C ARG A 651 22.12 -9.76 6.06
N LYS A 652 23.28 -9.11 6.18
CA LYS A 652 24.58 -9.80 6.26
C LYS A 652 24.69 -10.69 7.48
N LYS A 653 24.23 -10.20 8.64
CA LYS A 653 24.23 -10.97 9.88
C LYS A 653 23.32 -12.19 9.81
N LEU A 654 22.12 -12.04 9.26
CA LEU A 654 21.18 -13.16 9.08
C LEU A 654 21.67 -14.19 8.05
N ALA A 655 22.43 -13.77 7.03
CA ALA A 655 23.04 -14.67 6.06
C ALA A 655 24.11 -15.62 6.65
N GLU A 656 24.58 -15.38 7.88
CA GLU A 656 25.49 -16.27 8.59
C GLU A 656 24.78 -17.51 9.16
N ILE A 657 23.45 -17.47 9.29
CA ILE A 657 22.65 -18.58 9.82
C ILE A 657 22.42 -19.62 8.71
N PRO A 658 22.86 -20.88 8.90
CA PRO A 658 22.70 -21.91 7.89
C PRO A 658 21.24 -22.36 7.77
N GLY A 659 20.82 -22.70 6.55
CA GLY A 659 19.49 -23.29 6.30
C GLY A 659 18.34 -22.29 6.21
N ILE A 660 18.62 -20.98 6.23
CA ILE A 660 17.62 -19.93 5.97
C ILE A 660 17.98 -19.12 4.72
N SER A 661 16.95 -18.58 4.08
CA SER A 661 17.05 -17.50 3.10
C SER A 661 16.19 -16.34 3.58
N VAL A 662 16.70 -15.11 3.39
CA VAL A 662 16.07 -13.90 3.94
C VAL A 662 15.74 -12.95 2.81
N LEU A 663 14.50 -12.48 2.79
CA LEU A 663 14.02 -11.41 1.91
C LEU A 663 13.73 -10.19 2.78
N MET A 664 14.48 -9.12 2.57
CA MET A 664 14.25 -7.89 3.33
C MET A 664 13.07 -7.12 2.75
N SER A 665 12.10 -6.77 3.59
CA SER A 665 10.94 -5.94 3.24
C SER A 665 10.50 -5.07 4.43
N GLN A 666 9.33 -4.44 4.31
CA GLN A 666 8.65 -3.65 5.33
C GLN A 666 7.18 -4.08 5.43
N PRO A 667 6.52 -3.92 6.59
CA PRO A 667 5.17 -4.48 6.80
C PRO A 667 4.11 -4.05 5.77
N ILE A 668 3.98 -2.76 5.46
CA ILE A 668 3.00 -2.28 4.48
C ILE A 668 3.45 -2.62 3.06
N GLN A 669 4.72 -2.39 2.74
CA GLN A 669 5.28 -2.71 1.43
C GLN A 669 5.03 -4.18 1.06
N GLU A 670 5.38 -5.13 1.93
CA GLU A 670 5.20 -6.56 1.69
C GLU A 670 3.74 -6.89 1.38
N ARG A 671 2.80 -6.35 2.18
CA ARG A 671 1.37 -6.59 2.00
C ARG A 671 0.82 -5.95 0.74
N VAL A 672 1.28 -4.75 0.39
CA VAL A 672 0.87 -4.07 -0.84
C VAL A 672 1.37 -4.83 -2.07
N ASP A 673 2.64 -5.23 -2.08
CA ASP A 673 3.26 -5.99 -3.17
C ASP A 673 2.56 -7.36 -3.36
N GLU A 674 2.30 -8.05 -2.24
CA GLU A 674 1.58 -9.33 -2.22
C GLU A 674 0.16 -9.22 -2.80
N LEU A 675 -0.63 -8.25 -2.37
CA LEU A 675 -2.02 -8.16 -2.83
C LEU A 675 -2.12 -7.69 -4.28
N ILE A 676 -1.22 -6.81 -4.72
CA ILE A 676 -1.26 -6.28 -6.08
C ILE A 676 -0.72 -7.31 -7.09
N SER A 677 0.46 -7.87 -6.84
CA SER A 677 1.15 -8.72 -7.82
C SER A 677 1.12 -10.21 -7.49
N GLY A 678 0.78 -10.57 -6.24
CA GLY A 678 0.86 -11.95 -5.73
C GLY A 678 2.27 -12.33 -5.30
N ILE A 679 3.20 -11.36 -5.27
CA ILE A 679 4.63 -11.57 -5.09
C ILE A 679 5.14 -10.52 -4.11
N ARG A 680 6.00 -10.93 -3.18
CA ARG A 680 6.50 -10.10 -2.06
C ARG A 680 7.86 -9.43 -2.33
N THR A 681 8.31 -9.46 -3.57
CA THR A 681 9.59 -8.88 -4.00
C THR A 681 9.36 -7.78 -5.01
N GLU A 682 10.25 -6.80 -5.06
CA GLU A 682 10.13 -5.64 -5.97
C GLU A 682 10.04 -6.05 -7.43
N CYS A 683 10.83 -7.04 -7.85
CA CYS A 683 10.82 -7.58 -9.20
C CYS A 683 10.54 -9.07 -9.18
N ALA A 684 9.87 -9.55 -10.22
CA ALA A 684 9.66 -10.97 -10.40
C ALA A 684 9.63 -11.39 -11.86
N ILE A 685 9.99 -12.65 -12.11
CA ILE A 685 9.83 -13.30 -13.40
C ILE A 685 8.84 -14.43 -13.22
N LYS A 686 7.67 -14.33 -13.87
CA LYS A 686 6.63 -15.35 -13.90
C LYS A 686 6.88 -16.29 -15.08
N LEU A 687 7.15 -17.56 -14.81
CA LEU A 687 7.30 -18.62 -15.80
C LEU A 687 6.04 -19.49 -15.81
N PHE A 688 5.38 -19.59 -16.95
CA PHE A 688 4.15 -20.36 -17.16
C PHE A 688 4.44 -21.64 -17.94
N GLY A 689 3.72 -22.73 -17.61
CA GLY A 689 3.84 -24.04 -18.25
C GLY A 689 3.05 -25.10 -17.49
N ASP A 690 2.90 -26.30 -18.06
CA ASP A 690 2.03 -27.34 -17.48
C ASP A 690 2.77 -28.29 -16.51
N ASP A 691 4.06 -28.55 -16.77
CA ASP A 691 4.91 -29.47 -16.01
C ASP A 691 5.74 -28.72 -14.96
N LEU A 692 5.58 -29.10 -13.68
CA LEU A 692 6.22 -28.44 -12.53
C LEU A 692 7.74 -28.66 -12.47
N ASP A 693 8.24 -29.82 -12.93
CA ASP A 693 9.67 -30.14 -12.90
C ASP A 693 10.42 -29.32 -13.94
N VAL A 694 9.85 -29.22 -15.15
CA VAL A 694 10.38 -28.35 -16.21
C VAL A 694 10.38 -26.89 -15.77
N LEU A 695 9.29 -26.44 -15.12
CA LEU A 695 9.21 -25.07 -14.58
C LEU A 695 10.30 -24.84 -13.53
N TRP A 696 10.52 -25.77 -12.60
CA TRP A 696 11.49 -25.62 -11.52
C TRP A 696 12.92 -25.56 -12.05
N HIS A 697 13.31 -26.49 -12.94
CA HIS A 697 14.64 -26.48 -13.54
C HIS A 697 14.92 -25.20 -14.33
N LYS A 698 13.94 -24.71 -15.08
CA LYS A 698 14.09 -23.45 -15.84
C LYS A 698 14.13 -22.23 -14.93
N ALA A 699 13.41 -22.26 -13.80
CA ALA A 699 13.45 -21.20 -12.81
C ALA A 699 14.82 -21.10 -12.13
N GLU A 700 15.44 -22.23 -11.77
CA GLU A 700 16.81 -22.29 -11.21
C GLU A 700 17.87 -21.82 -12.22
N GLU A 701 17.73 -22.19 -13.50
CA GLU A 701 18.58 -21.69 -14.59
C GLU A 701 18.50 -20.15 -14.70
N ILE A 702 17.28 -19.61 -14.67
CA ILE A 702 17.04 -18.16 -14.69
C ILE A 702 17.61 -17.48 -13.44
N ALA A 703 17.39 -18.05 -12.25
CA ALA A 703 17.88 -17.50 -10.98
C ALA A 703 19.42 -17.41 -10.95
N SER A 704 20.10 -18.48 -11.41
CA SER A 704 21.57 -18.52 -11.51
C SER A 704 22.11 -17.44 -12.46
N LEU A 705 21.40 -17.17 -13.55
CA LEU A 705 21.74 -16.11 -14.50
C LEU A 705 21.54 -14.71 -13.90
N LEU A 706 20.45 -14.50 -13.14
CA LEU A 706 20.16 -13.24 -12.47
C LEU A 706 21.17 -12.92 -11.36
N GLN A 707 21.69 -13.92 -10.65
CA GLN A 707 22.72 -13.72 -9.61
C GLN A 707 23.98 -13.03 -10.13
N GLN A 708 24.28 -13.17 -11.43
CA GLN A 708 25.44 -12.55 -12.07
C GLN A 708 25.22 -11.06 -12.41
N ILE A 709 23.99 -10.56 -12.30
CA ILE A 709 23.65 -9.17 -12.62
C ILE A 709 23.94 -8.30 -11.40
N LYS A 710 24.78 -7.27 -11.58
CA LYS A 710 25.05 -6.29 -10.53
C LYS A 710 23.76 -5.57 -10.14
N GLY A 711 23.46 -5.56 -8.85
CA GLY A 711 22.29 -4.90 -8.26
C GLY A 711 21.18 -5.87 -7.87
N VAL A 712 21.19 -7.10 -8.39
CA VAL A 712 20.23 -8.12 -7.98
C VAL A 712 20.62 -8.70 -6.62
N LYS A 713 19.69 -8.68 -5.67
CA LYS A 713 19.82 -9.23 -4.32
C LYS A 713 18.60 -10.07 -3.95
N ASP A 714 18.76 -10.89 -2.93
CA ASP A 714 17.67 -11.64 -2.30
C ASP A 714 16.86 -12.46 -3.33
N ILE A 715 17.54 -13.14 -4.26
CA ILE A 715 16.86 -13.97 -5.28
C ILE A 715 16.22 -15.16 -4.57
N LYS A 716 14.92 -15.35 -4.81
CA LYS A 716 14.14 -16.50 -4.37
C LYS A 716 13.42 -17.13 -5.57
N VAL A 717 13.69 -18.39 -5.81
CA VAL A 717 12.84 -19.24 -6.64
C VAL A 717 11.71 -19.76 -5.77
N GLU A 718 10.48 -19.68 -6.26
CA GLU A 718 9.35 -20.31 -5.61
C GLU A 718 9.57 -21.82 -5.46
N GLN A 719 9.56 -22.29 -4.21
CA GLN A 719 9.74 -23.69 -3.86
C GLN A 719 8.49 -24.47 -4.24
N THR A 720 8.56 -25.25 -5.31
CA THR A 720 7.48 -26.14 -5.74
C THR A 720 7.67 -27.57 -5.32
N SER A 721 8.89 -28.00 -4.96
CA SER A 721 9.23 -29.39 -4.62
C SER A 721 10.04 -29.46 -3.30
N GLY A 722 10.31 -30.68 -2.83
CA GLY A 722 11.10 -30.94 -1.62
C GLY A 722 10.29 -31.17 -0.34
N GLN A 723 8.96 -31.33 -0.45
CA GLN A 723 8.13 -31.75 0.68
C GLN A 723 8.15 -33.28 0.78
N PRO A 724 8.53 -33.88 1.93
CA PRO A 724 8.41 -35.31 2.13
C PRO A 724 6.96 -35.73 2.41
N TYR A 725 6.48 -36.73 1.68
CA TYR A 725 5.17 -37.36 1.77
C TYR A 725 5.31 -38.81 2.21
N LEU A 726 4.53 -39.22 3.21
CA LEU A 726 4.28 -40.63 3.46
C LEU A 726 3.18 -41.12 2.50
N THR A 727 3.58 -41.76 1.41
CA THR A 727 2.65 -42.25 0.39
C THR A 727 2.21 -43.68 0.73
N ILE A 728 0.90 -43.90 0.81
CA ILE A 728 0.29 -45.23 0.98
C ILE A 728 -0.39 -45.59 -0.35
N ASP A 729 0.34 -46.28 -1.22
CA ASP A 729 -0.14 -46.69 -2.54
C ASP A 729 -0.91 -48.02 -2.42
N ILE A 730 -2.24 -47.93 -2.44
CA ILE A 730 -3.13 -49.06 -2.20
C ILE A 730 -3.16 -49.99 -3.42
N ASP A 731 -2.68 -51.23 -3.22
CA ASP A 731 -2.67 -52.23 -4.27
C ASP A 731 -4.06 -52.88 -4.40
N ARG A 732 -4.78 -52.47 -5.45
CA ARG A 732 -6.12 -52.97 -5.77
C ARG A 732 -6.18 -54.49 -5.94
N GLN A 733 -5.11 -55.14 -6.42
CA GLN A 733 -5.08 -56.59 -6.57
C GLN A 733 -4.90 -57.30 -5.23
N LYS A 734 -4.09 -56.74 -4.32
CA LYS A 734 -3.90 -57.31 -2.97
C LYS A 734 -5.16 -57.17 -2.13
N ILE A 735 -5.77 -55.98 -2.05
CA ILE A 735 -7.00 -55.77 -1.25
C ILE A 735 -8.16 -56.64 -1.75
N ALA A 736 -8.26 -56.86 -3.06
CA ALA A 736 -9.31 -57.68 -3.66
C ALA A 736 -9.25 -59.16 -3.21
N ARG A 737 -8.04 -59.70 -2.95
CA ARG A 737 -7.86 -61.07 -2.43
C ARG A 737 -8.47 -61.25 -1.03
N PHE A 738 -8.53 -60.17 -0.26
CA PHE A 738 -9.08 -60.16 1.08
C PHE A 738 -10.52 -59.61 1.15
N GLY A 739 -11.09 -59.24 0.00
CA GLY A 739 -12.43 -58.63 -0.07
C GLY A 739 -12.51 -57.26 0.61
N ILE A 740 -11.40 -56.52 0.67
CA ILE A 740 -11.31 -55.19 1.27
C ILE A 740 -11.51 -54.14 0.17
N ASN A 741 -12.36 -53.14 0.40
CA ASN A 741 -12.51 -52.01 -0.50
C ASN A 741 -11.45 -50.94 -0.21
N VAL A 742 -11.15 -50.13 -1.23
CA VAL A 742 -10.28 -48.96 -1.07
C VAL A 742 -10.82 -48.01 0.02
N ALA A 743 -12.15 -47.86 0.09
CA ALA A 743 -12.80 -47.03 1.09
C ALA A 743 -12.50 -47.48 2.53
N ASP A 744 -12.44 -48.80 2.78
CA ASP A 744 -12.16 -49.34 4.12
C ASP A 744 -10.72 -49.00 4.56
N VAL A 745 -9.77 -49.06 3.62
CA VAL A 745 -8.37 -48.67 3.87
C VAL A 745 -8.26 -47.16 4.09
N GLN A 746 -8.91 -46.35 3.23
CA GLN A 746 -8.93 -44.89 3.35
C GLN A 746 -9.58 -44.41 4.66
N GLU A 747 -10.64 -45.07 5.11
CA GLU A 747 -11.30 -44.76 6.38
C GLU A 747 -10.35 -44.97 7.57
N ILE A 748 -9.54 -46.03 7.54
CA ILE A 748 -8.53 -46.27 8.57
C ILE A 748 -7.43 -45.22 8.48
N ILE A 749 -6.94 -44.84 7.30
CA ILE A 749 -5.92 -43.79 7.16
C ILE A 749 -6.44 -42.46 7.75
N THR A 750 -7.64 -42.05 7.36
CA THR A 750 -8.24 -40.78 7.78
C THR A 750 -8.54 -40.75 9.28
N THR A 751 -9.05 -41.84 9.84
CA THR A 751 -9.47 -41.88 11.25
C THR A 751 -8.29 -42.23 12.17
N ALA A 752 -7.47 -43.24 11.85
CA ALA A 752 -6.39 -43.70 12.71
C ALA A 752 -5.16 -42.76 12.69
N ILE A 753 -4.78 -42.25 11.52
CA ILE A 753 -3.59 -41.40 11.34
C ILE A 753 -3.99 -39.92 11.34
N GLY A 754 -4.91 -39.53 10.46
CA GLY A 754 -5.31 -38.14 10.24
C GLY A 754 -6.09 -37.51 11.41
N GLY A 755 -6.85 -38.33 12.15
CA GLY A 755 -7.66 -37.87 13.27
C GLY A 755 -8.98 -37.26 12.83
N LYS A 756 -9.88 -38.10 12.31
CA LYS A 756 -11.20 -37.69 11.82
C LYS A 756 -12.04 -37.03 12.95
N PRO A 757 -12.58 -35.82 12.75
CA PRO A 757 -13.55 -35.23 13.66
C PRO A 757 -14.81 -36.07 13.75
N ALA A 758 -15.17 -36.50 14.97
CA ALA A 758 -16.44 -37.18 15.21
C ALA A 758 -17.55 -36.19 15.53
N THR A 759 -17.32 -35.29 16.49
CA THR A 759 -18.35 -34.36 16.97
C THR A 759 -17.73 -33.11 17.59
N GLN A 760 -18.54 -32.20 18.11
CA GLN A 760 -18.10 -30.99 18.81
C GLN A 760 -18.58 -30.99 20.26
N VAL A 761 -17.69 -30.68 21.19
CA VAL A 761 -17.98 -30.52 22.62
C VAL A 761 -18.27 -29.04 22.89
N TYR A 762 -19.35 -28.77 23.63
CA TYR A 762 -19.79 -27.41 23.96
C TYR A 762 -19.43 -27.07 25.41
N GLU A 763 -18.59 -26.06 25.61
CA GLU A 763 -18.28 -25.47 26.91
C GLU A 763 -18.94 -24.08 26.99
N GLY A 764 -20.21 -24.05 27.38
CA GLY A 764 -21.02 -22.84 27.31
C GLY A 764 -21.22 -22.41 25.86
N GLU A 765 -20.63 -21.27 25.50
CA GLU A 765 -20.66 -20.71 24.13
C GLU A 765 -19.52 -21.26 23.25
N ARG A 766 -18.49 -21.84 23.89
CA ARG A 766 -17.26 -22.29 23.23
C ARG A 766 -17.48 -23.67 22.63
N ARG A 767 -16.93 -23.92 21.44
CA ARG A 767 -17.00 -25.21 20.76
C ARG A 767 -15.60 -25.73 20.45
N PHE A 768 -15.36 -27.00 20.78
CA PHE A 768 -14.09 -27.67 20.52
C PHE A 768 -14.34 -28.98 19.79
N GLN A 769 -13.47 -29.33 18.83
CA GLN A 769 -13.60 -30.58 18.12
C GLN A 769 -13.23 -31.76 19.01
N LEU A 770 -13.96 -32.86 18.86
CA LEU A 770 -13.61 -34.18 19.39
C LEU A 770 -13.17 -35.07 18.22
N ILE A 771 -11.91 -35.48 18.25
CA ILE A 771 -11.32 -36.37 17.25
C ILE A 771 -11.03 -37.75 17.82
N LEU A 772 -11.04 -38.75 16.94
CA LEU A 772 -10.54 -40.09 17.24
C LEU A 772 -9.27 -40.32 16.44
N ARG A 773 -8.22 -40.85 17.08
CA ARG A 773 -6.97 -41.23 16.40
C ARG A 773 -6.20 -42.29 17.18
N PHE A 774 -5.19 -42.89 16.57
CA PHE A 774 -4.25 -43.74 17.30
C PHE A 774 -3.21 -42.92 18.09
N PRO A 775 -2.71 -43.47 19.22
CA PRO A 775 -1.56 -42.94 19.92
C PRO A 775 -0.35 -42.80 18.98
N GLU A 776 0.47 -41.80 19.24
CA GLU A 776 1.62 -41.43 18.40
C GLU A 776 2.58 -42.60 18.07
N PRO A 777 2.93 -43.52 19.00
CA PRO A 777 3.85 -44.63 18.69
C PRO A 777 3.38 -45.57 17.56
N TYR A 778 2.07 -45.65 17.30
CA TYR A 778 1.50 -46.49 16.25
C TYR A 778 1.46 -45.81 14.88
N ARG A 779 1.85 -44.53 14.78
CA ARG A 779 1.77 -43.74 13.53
C ARG A 779 2.97 -42.82 13.29
N ASN A 780 4.04 -42.98 14.06
CA ASN A 780 5.23 -42.13 13.98
C ASN A 780 6.27 -42.59 12.95
N SER A 781 6.13 -43.79 12.37
CA SER A 781 7.09 -44.34 11.42
C SER A 781 6.40 -45.14 10.32
N VAL A 782 7.08 -45.28 9.18
CA VAL A 782 6.64 -46.13 8.05
C VAL A 782 6.33 -47.55 8.52
N ALA A 783 7.17 -48.12 9.39
CA ALA A 783 6.99 -49.46 9.94
C ALA A 783 5.72 -49.52 10.81
N SER A 784 5.52 -48.56 11.71
CA SER A 784 4.34 -48.51 12.57
C SER A 784 3.05 -48.39 11.76
N VAL A 785 3.05 -47.58 10.69
CA VAL A 785 1.90 -47.44 9.78
C VAL A 785 1.64 -48.73 9.00
N GLY A 786 2.69 -49.44 8.59
CA GLY A 786 2.57 -50.75 7.94
C GLY A 786 1.93 -51.83 8.81
N GLU A 787 2.11 -51.75 10.13
CA GLU A 787 1.52 -52.68 11.10
C GLU A 787 0.05 -52.37 11.44
N ILE A 788 -0.50 -51.24 10.96
CA ILE A 788 -1.91 -50.91 11.16
C ILE A 788 -2.78 -51.97 10.48
N ARG A 789 -3.70 -52.58 11.23
CA ARG A 789 -4.51 -53.70 10.75
C ARG A 789 -5.85 -53.23 10.21
N VAL A 790 -6.23 -53.77 9.04
CA VAL A 790 -7.53 -53.60 8.40
C VAL A 790 -8.33 -54.90 8.52
N LYS A 791 -9.59 -54.80 8.94
CA LYS A 791 -10.48 -55.97 9.08
C LYS A 791 -11.09 -56.33 7.72
N ALA A 792 -10.81 -57.53 7.26
CA ALA A 792 -11.41 -58.13 6.07
C ALA A 792 -12.84 -58.60 6.33
N VAL A 793 -13.63 -58.81 5.26
CA VAL A 793 -15.00 -59.36 5.35
C VAL A 793 -15.02 -60.75 5.99
N SER A 794 -13.94 -61.52 5.83
CA SER A 794 -13.75 -62.82 6.49
C SER A 794 -13.52 -62.71 8.01
N GLY A 795 -13.36 -61.51 8.55
CA GLY A 795 -12.97 -61.26 9.93
C GLY A 795 -11.45 -61.29 10.17
N ALA A 796 -10.66 -61.65 9.16
CA ALA A 796 -9.19 -61.62 9.25
C ALA A 796 -8.68 -60.17 9.37
N LEU A 797 -7.58 -59.99 10.08
CA LEU A 797 -6.94 -58.69 10.29
C LEU A 797 -5.64 -58.66 9.52
N ILE A 798 -5.61 -57.88 8.46
CA ILE A 798 -4.50 -57.83 7.51
C ILE A 798 -3.70 -56.55 7.77
N PRO A 799 -2.37 -56.62 7.94
CA PRO A 799 -1.55 -55.42 8.11
C PRO A 799 -1.56 -54.57 6.83
N MET A 800 -1.41 -53.26 6.98
CA MET A 800 -1.44 -52.31 5.86
C MET A 800 -0.31 -52.57 4.85
N SER A 801 0.83 -53.10 5.29
CA SER A 801 1.95 -53.51 4.43
C SER A 801 1.60 -54.63 3.43
N ASP A 802 0.64 -55.49 3.76
CA ASP A 802 0.13 -56.54 2.87
C ASP A 802 -0.93 -56.00 1.89
N LEU A 803 -1.44 -54.79 2.11
CA LEU A 803 -2.51 -54.15 1.32
C LEU A 803 -2.01 -53.00 0.44
N ALA A 804 -0.94 -52.33 0.86
CA ALA A 804 -0.43 -51.12 0.23
C ALA A 804 1.11 -51.05 0.30
N THR A 805 1.70 -50.34 -0.64
CA THR A 805 3.12 -49.97 -0.59
C THR A 805 3.25 -48.66 0.18
N ILE A 806 4.06 -48.63 1.24
CA ILE A 806 4.20 -47.47 2.12
C ILE A 806 5.63 -46.97 2.04
N GLU A 807 5.82 -45.77 1.52
CA GLU A 807 7.16 -45.20 1.35
C GLU A 807 7.15 -43.68 1.45
N MET A 808 8.32 -43.14 1.78
CA MET A 808 8.54 -41.70 1.76
C MET A 808 8.89 -41.27 0.33
N ARG A 809 8.09 -40.37 -0.25
CA ARG A 809 8.35 -39.76 -1.55
C ARG A 809 8.43 -38.25 -1.39
N GLU A 810 9.22 -37.59 -2.24
CA GLU A 810 9.14 -36.15 -2.37
C GLU A 810 7.97 -35.79 -3.29
N GLY A 811 7.28 -34.71 -2.97
CA GLY A 811 6.18 -34.19 -3.76
C GLY A 811 6.10 -32.68 -3.68
N PRO A 812 5.10 -32.08 -4.35
CA PRO A 812 5.03 -30.64 -4.44
C PRO A 812 4.69 -29.99 -3.11
N VAL A 813 5.31 -28.86 -2.79
CA VAL A 813 5.01 -28.07 -1.58
C VAL A 813 3.74 -27.25 -1.78
N ARG A 814 3.63 -26.64 -2.97
CA ARG A 814 2.52 -25.80 -3.40
C ARG A 814 2.42 -25.79 -4.91
N ILE A 815 1.22 -25.51 -5.42
CA ILE A 815 0.96 -25.31 -6.84
C ILE A 815 0.32 -23.94 -7.00
N SER A 816 1.00 -23.07 -7.74
CA SER A 816 0.55 -21.70 -7.99
C SER A 816 0.02 -21.60 -9.43
N ARG A 817 -1.11 -20.93 -9.59
CA ARG A 817 -1.74 -20.72 -10.90
C ARG A 817 -2.16 -19.28 -11.07
N GLU A 818 -2.12 -18.82 -12.31
CA GLU A 818 -2.55 -17.49 -12.71
C GLU A 818 -3.19 -17.59 -14.10
N GLN A 819 -4.36 -16.97 -14.29
CA GLN A 819 -5.15 -17.10 -15.53
C GLN A 819 -5.39 -18.56 -15.94
N VAL A 820 -5.68 -19.43 -14.95
CA VAL A 820 -5.96 -20.88 -15.15
C VAL A 820 -4.76 -21.66 -15.72
N LYS A 821 -3.54 -21.15 -15.57
CA LYS A 821 -2.29 -21.83 -15.94
C LYS A 821 -1.35 -21.95 -14.75
N ARG A 822 -0.66 -23.08 -14.63
CA ARG A 822 0.39 -23.24 -13.61
C ARG A 822 1.55 -22.29 -13.89
N ARG A 823 2.15 -21.77 -12.82
CA ARG A 823 3.28 -20.85 -12.90
C ARG A 823 4.23 -20.97 -11.71
N ILE A 824 5.50 -20.70 -11.94
CA ILE A 824 6.51 -20.47 -10.91
C ILE A 824 7.02 -19.04 -11.06
N TYR A 825 7.19 -18.31 -9.95
CA TYR A 825 7.89 -17.03 -10.00
C TYR A 825 9.32 -17.12 -9.47
N ILE A 826 10.19 -16.28 -10.04
CA ILE A 826 11.54 -16.01 -9.55
C ILE A 826 11.54 -14.56 -9.07
N GLY A 827 11.54 -14.35 -7.76
CA GLY A 827 11.49 -13.03 -7.12
C GLY A 827 12.90 -12.54 -6.76
N PHE A 828 13.12 -11.23 -6.82
CA PHE A 828 14.36 -10.61 -6.38
C PHE A 828 14.16 -9.12 -6.07
N ASN A 829 15.05 -8.56 -5.24
CA ASN A 829 15.09 -7.14 -4.91
C ASN A 829 16.26 -6.45 -5.65
N VAL A 830 16.13 -5.16 -5.94
CA VAL A 830 17.16 -4.39 -6.64
C VAL A 830 17.80 -3.40 -5.68
N VAL A 831 19.09 -3.59 -5.36
CA VAL A 831 19.83 -2.76 -4.41
C VAL A 831 21.03 -2.10 -5.06
N GLY A 832 21.14 -0.77 -4.93
CA GLY A 832 22.28 0.01 -5.41
C GLY A 832 22.34 0.14 -6.95
N ARG A 833 21.22 -0.11 -7.64
CA ARG A 833 21.03 0.09 -9.08
C ARG A 833 19.55 0.38 -9.36
N ASP A 834 19.22 0.74 -10.59
CA ASP A 834 17.86 0.99 -11.04
C ASP A 834 17.15 -0.27 -11.57
N ILE A 835 15.84 -0.34 -11.34
CA ILE A 835 15.00 -1.49 -11.73
C ILE A 835 14.99 -1.66 -13.25
N GLY A 836 14.80 -0.57 -14.01
CA GLY A 836 14.72 -0.65 -15.47
C GLY A 836 16.00 -1.19 -16.11
N GLY A 837 17.17 -0.70 -15.69
CA GLY A 837 18.47 -1.14 -16.17
C GLY A 837 18.78 -2.61 -15.84
N VAL A 838 18.38 -3.08 -14.66
CA VAL A 838 18.53 -4.49 -14.27
C VAL A 838 17.66 -5.41 -15.12
N VAL A 839 16.39 -5.04 -15.33
CA VAL A 839 15.45 -5.83 -16.13
C VAL A 839 15.84 -5.85 -17.60
N ASP A 840 16.30 -4.73 -18.17
CA ASP A 840 16.78 -4.68 -19.55
C ASP A 840 18.03 -5.58 -19.77
N GLU A 841 18.95 -5.61 -18.80
CA GLU A 841 20.10 -6.52 -18.83
C GLU A 841 19.65 -7.99 -18.69
N GLY A 842 18.71 -8.27 -17.79
CA GLY A 842 18.12 -9.60 -17.59
C GLY A 842 17.40 -10.12 -18.83
N ARG A 843 16.53 -9.31 -19.45
CA ARG A 843 15.83 -9.63 -20.72
C ARG A 843 16.83 -9.99 -21.82
N LYS A 844 17.92 -9.23 -21.97
CA LYS A 844 18.96 -9.50 -22.99
C LYS A 844 19.70 -10.82 -22.72
N LYS A 845 20.12 -11.07 -21.48
CA LYS A 845 20.82 -12.31 -21.11
C LYS A 845 19.90 -13.53 -21.25
N MET A 846 18.66 -13.45 -20.80
CA MET A 846 17.68 -14.54 -20.94
C MET A 846 17.39 -14.89 -22.40
N ALA A 847 17.20 -13.88 -23.26
CA ALA A 847 16.94 -14.10 -24.69
C ALA A 847 18.07 -14.85 -25.42
N THR A 848 19.29 -14.82 -24.87
CA THR A 848 20.46 -15.47 -25.48
C THR A 848 20.81 -16.81 -24.85
N GLN A 849 20.56 -17.00 -23.56
CA GLN A 849 21.05 -18.15 -22.80
C GLN A 849 19.95 -19.14 -22.39
N VAL A 850 18.69 -18.69 -22.26
CA VAL A 850 17.60 -19.53 -21.78
C VAL A 850 16.71 -19.94 -22.95
N HIS A 851 16.57 -21.24 -23.18
CA HIS A 851 15.68 -21.78 -24.19
C HIS A 851 14.46 -22.44 -23.53
N LEU A 852 13.27 -21.98 -23.91
CA LEU A 852 11.99 -22.43 -23.35
C LEU A 852 11.34 -23.47 -24.27
N PRO A 853 10.74 -24.55 -23.73
CA PRO A 853 9.94 -25.49 -24.50
C PRO A 853 8.66 -24.85 -25.09
N VAL A 854 8.05 -25.54 -26.06
CA VAL A 854 6.78 -25.10 -26.65
C VAL A 854 5.68 -25.07 -25.58
N GLY A 855 4.88 -24.00 -25.55
CA GLY A 855 3.81 -23.81 -24.55
C GLY A 855 4.24 -23.08 -23.29
N TYR A 856 5.54 -22.81 -23.11
CA TYR A 856 6.07 -22.06 -21.98
C TYR A 856 6.24 -20.59 -22.34
N SER A 857 5.97 -19.71 -21.37
CA SER A 857 6.12 -18.27 -21.55
C SER A 857 6.66 -17.61 -20.29
N VAL A 858 7.43 -16.54 -20.48
CA VAL A 858 7.98 -15.73 -19.39
C VAL A 858 7.37 -14.34 -19.45
N VAL A 859 6.93 -13.85 -18.29
CA VAL A 859 6.44 -12.49 -18.10
C VAL A 859 7.20 -11.84 -16.94
N TRP A 860 7.56 -10.57 -17.08
CA TRP A 860 8.16 -9.80 -16.00
C TRP A 860 7.05 -9.13 -15.19
N GLY A 861 7.08 -9.30 -13.87
CA GLY A 861 6.08 -8.81 -12.93
C GLY A 861 6.71 -8.01 -11.79
N GLY A 862 5.88 -7.65 -10.81
CA GLY A 862 6.27 -6.80 -9.68
C GLY A 862 6.20 -5.30 -10.01
N ALA A 863 6.97 -4.48 -9.30
CA ALA A 863 7.03 -3.03 -9.49
C ALA A 863 7.47 -2.62 -10.91
N PHE A 864 8.26 -3.46 -11.60
CA PHE A 864 8.62 -3.22 -13.00
C PHE A 864 7.41 -3.20 -13.93
N GLU A 865 6.42 -4.08 -13.73
CA GLU A 865 5.20 -4.10 -14.54
C GLU A 865 4.41 -2.79 -14.37
N ASN A 866 4.29 -2.33 -13.12
CA ASN A 866 3.66 -1.06 -12.79
C ASN A 866 4.42 0.12 -13.44
N MET A 867 5.76 0.08 -13.44
CA MET A 867 6.60 1.06 -14.13
C MET A 867 6.38 1.06 -15.65
N GLU A 868 6.35 -0.10 -16.29
CA GLU A 868 6.16 -0.24 -17.74
C GLU A 868 4.77 0.27 -18.16
N ARG A 869 3.74 -0.03 -17.36
CA ARG A 869 2.37 0.47 -17.54
C ARG A 869 2.29 1.99 -17.41
N ALA A 870 2.84 2.55 -16.33
CA ALA A 870 2.86 3.99 -16.09
C ALA A 870 3.62 4.75 -17.18
N ASN A 871 4.79 4.26 -17.59
CA ASN A 871 5.61 4.88 -18.64
C ASN A 871 4.88 4.88 -19.99
N THR A 872 4.27 3.76 -20.38
CA THR A 872 3.49 3.65 -21.62
C THR A 872 2.35 4.67 -21.64
N ARG A 873 1.67 4.84 -20.49
CA ARG A 873 0.60 5.82 -20.36
C ARG A 873 1.12 7.25 -20.43
N LEU A 874 2.18 7.59 -19.69
CA LEU A 874 2.79 8.92 -19.71
C LEU A 874 3.29 9.32 -21.11
N MET A 875 3.83 8.38 -21.89
CA MET A 875 4.21 8.61 -23.29
C MET A 875 3.06 9.07 -24.18
N ILE A 876 1.82 8.66 -23.87
CA ILE A 876 0.61 9.06 -24.61
C ILE A 876 0.05 10.36 -24.04
N VAL A 877 -0.03 10.47 -22.72
CA VAL A 877 -0.75 11.56 -22.07
C VAL A 877 0.05 12.87 -22.08
N VAL A 878 1.38 12.84 -21.91
CA VAL A 878 2.22 14.06 -21.93
C VAL A 878 2.06 14.83 -23.27
N PRO A 879 2.14 14.21 -24.47
CA PRO A 879 1.87 14.91 -25.73
C PRO A 879 0.47 15.51 -25.82
N ILE A 880 -0.57 14.80 -25.36
CA ILE A 880 -1.96 15.30 -25.35
C ILE A 880 -2.05 16.57 -24.50
N THR A 881 -1.39 16.56 -23.35
CA THR A 881 -1.32 17.70 -22.42
C THR A 881 -0.67 18.91 -23.06
N LEU A 882 0.49 18.72 -23.72
CA LEU A 882 1.17 19.79 -24.43
C LEU A 882 0.29 20.36 -25.55
N GLY A 883 -0.47 19.50 -26.24
CA GLY A 883 -1.48 19.92 -27.21
C GLY A 883 -2.62 20.76 -26.59
N LEU A 884 -3.12 20.36 -25.42
CA LEU A 884 -4.17 21.09 -24.70
C LEU A 884 -3.66 22.42 -24.14
N VAL A 885 -2.44 22.45 -23.61
CA VAL A 885 -1.75 23.69 -23.20
C VAL A 885 -1.56 24.61 -24.40
N PHE A 886 -1.12 24.09 -25.54
CA PHE A 886 -1.01 24.87 -26.78
C PHE A 886 -2.35 25.47 -27.18
N PHE A 887 -3.44 24.70 -27.10
CA PHE A 887 -4.79 25.17 -27.38
C PHE A 887 -5.24 26.28 -26.42
N LEU A 888 -4.99 26.13 -25.12
CA LEU A 888 -5.30 27.15 -24.12
C LEU A 888 -4.48 28.43 -24.32
N LEU A 889 -3.20 28.30 -24.67
CA LEU A 889 -2.34 29.43 -25.01
C LEU A 889 -2.83 30.14 -26.27
N PHE A 890 -3.21 29.38 -27.30
CA PHE A 890 -3.81 29.92 -28.50
C PHE A 890 -5.10 30.68 -28.19
N TRP A 891 -5.96 30.15 -27.31
CA TRP A 891 -7.18 30.80 -26.87
C TRP A 891 -6.92 32.06 -26.02
N ALA A 892 -5.90 32.04 -25.17
CA ALA A 892 -5.52 33.19 -24.36
C ALA A 892 -5.00 34.36 -25.21
N PHE A 893 -4.10 34.07 -26.16
CA PHE A 893 -3.42 35.09 -26.97
C PHE A 893 -4.05 35.37 -28.34
N HIS A 894 -5.02 34.57 -28.78
CA HIS A 894 -5.61 34.61 -30.13
C HIS A 894 -4.55 34.58 -31.25
N SER A 895 -3.39 33.96 -31.00
CA SER A 895 -2.23 34.00 -31.89
C SER A 895 -1.42 32.71 -31.80
N LEU A 896 -1.28 32.01 -32.93
CA LEU A 896 -0.43 30.82 -33.03
C LEU A 896 1.04 31.16 -32.73
N ARG A 897 1.51 32.36 -33.11
CA ARG A 897 2.92 32.75 -32.92
C ARG A 897 3.28 32.85 -31.44
N TYR A 898 2.43 33.49 -30.65
CA TYR A 898 2.66 33.65 -29.21
C TYR A 898 2.51 32.31 -28.47
N ALA A 899 1.56 31.46 -28.87
CA ALA A 899 1.43 30.12 -28.32
C ALA A 899 2.68 29.25 -28.61
N THR A 900 3.17 29.22 -29.86
CA THR A 900 4.39 28.49 -30.22
C THR A 900 5.62 29.03 -29.49
N LEU A 901 5.75 30.36 -29.36
CA LEU A 901 6.86 30.98 -28.65
C LEU A 901 6.97 30.51 -27.19
N ILE A 902 5.83 30.40 -26.50
CA ILE A 902 5.81 29.94 -25.11
C ILE A 902 6.13 28.43 -25.04
N ILE A 903 5.61 27.63 -25.96
CA ILE A 903 5.90 26.17 -26.01
C ILE A 903 7.38 25.88 -26.32
N VAL A 904 8.01 26.65 -27.21
CA VAL A 904 9.45 26.52 -27.52
C VAL A 904 10.33 26.82 -26.29
N ASN A 905 9.79 27.48 -25.26
CA ASN A 905 10.50 27.73 -24.01
C ASN A 905 10.58 26.49 -23.07
N LEU A 906 9.69 25.51 -23.22
CA LEU A 906 9.61 24.35 -22.29
C LEU A 906 10.89 23.50 -22.24
N PRO A 907 11.57 23.18 -23.36
CA PRO A 907 12.80 22.40 -23.32
C PRO A 907 13.91 23.00 -22.46
N PHE A 908 13.92 24.32 -22.26
CA PHE A 908 14.90 24.99 -21.39
C PHE A 908 14.68 24.67 -19.91
N ALA A 909 13.44 24.36 -19.50
CA ALA A 909 13.14 23.96 -18.15
C ALA A 909 13.67 22.53 -17.84
N LEU A 910 13.69 21.65 -18.84
CA LEU A 910 14.19 20.27 -18.68
C LEU A 910 15.65 20.20 -18.22
N ILE A 911 16.48 21.17 -18.61
CA ILE A 911 17.92 21.20 -18.32
C ILE A 911 18.16 21.05 -16.82
N GLY A 912 17.56 21.91 -16.01
CA GLY A 912 17.78 21.92 -14.58
C GLY A 912 17.20 20.68 -13.89
N GLY A 913 16.05 20.19 -14.35
CA GLY A 913 15.45 18.98 -13.79
C GLY A 913 16.33 17.74 -14.02
N VAL A 914 16.83 17.54 -15.25
CA VAL A 914 17.71 16.41 -15.59
C VAL A 914 19.05 16.51 -14.86
N VAL A 915 19.67 17.70 -14.83
CA VAL A 915 20.94 17.90 -14.14
C VAL A 915 20.80 17.71 -12.64
N SER A 916 19.70 18.18 -12.04
CA SER A 916 19.45 18.01 -10.61
C SER A 916 19.27 16.55 -10.22
N LEU A 917 18.49 15.75 -10.97
CA LEU A 917 18.38 14.31 -10.72
C LEU A 917 19.74 13.60 -10.81
N TRP A 918 20.53 13.94 -11.83
CA TRP A 918 21.87 13.36 -12.00
C TRP A 918 22.83 13.74 -10.86
N LEU A 919 22.81 15.00 -10.41
CA LEU A 919 23.66 15.48 -9.30
C LEU A 919 23.25 14.89 -7.95
N THR A 920 21.95 14.70 -7.70
CA THR A 920 21.44 14.11 -6.45
C THR A 920 21.51 12.59 -6.44
N GLY A 921 21.82 11.95 -7.57
CA GLY A 921 21.85 10.50 -7.72
C GLY A 921 20.47 9.85 -7.66
N GLN A 922 19.41 10.61 -7.92
CA GLN A 922 18.03 10.12 -7.94
C GLN A 922 17.68 9.53 -9.31
N TYR A 923 16.76 8.58 -9.34
CA TYR A 923 16.30 7.95 -10.56
C TYR A 923 15.10 8.69 -11.19
N LEU A 924 14.89 8.46 -12.48
CA LEU A 924 13.69 8.86 -13.18
C LEU A 924 12.55 7.94 -12.76
N SER A 925 11.72 8.44 -11.86
CA SER A 925 10.54 7.76 -11.29
C SER A 925 9.23 8.44 -11.71
N VAL A 926 8.08 7.86 -11.35
CA VAL A 926 6.78 8.50 -11.58
C VAL A 926 6.68 9.85 -10.85
N PRO A 927 7.08 10.00 -9.56
CA PRO A 927 7.18 11.32 -8.91
C PRO A 927 8.08 12.32 -9.63
N ALA A 928 9.24 11.89 -10.12
CA ALA A 928 10.14 12.77 -10.88
C ALA A 928 9.49 13.24 -12.20
N SER A 929 8.76 12.35 -12.87
CA SER A 929 8.01 12.67 -14.10
C SER A 929 6.88 13.67 -13.82
N VAL A 930 6.18 13.52 -12.69
CA VAL A 930 5.20 14.51 -12.20
C VAL A 930 5.87 15.88 -11.98
N GLY A 931 7.07 15.91 -11.39
CA GLY A 931 7.84 17.15 -11.23
C GLY A 931 8.20 17.83 -12.55
N PHE A 932 8.52 17.07 -13.60
CA PHE A 932 8.73 17.64 -14.95
C PHE A 932 7.44 18.21 -15.55
N ILE A 933 6.31 17.51 -15.35
CA ILE A 933 5.00 17.96 -15.78
C ILE A 933 4.65 19.29 -15.09
N GLU A 934 4.76 19.36 -13.76
CA GLU A 934 4.58 20.58 -12.96
C GLU A 934 5.47 21.73 -13.47
N LEU A 935 6.75 21.43 -13.68
CA LEU A 935 7.71 22.40 -14.18
C LEU A 935 7.30 22.99 -15.54
N PHE A 936 6.68 22.21 -16.43
CA PHE A 936 6.12 22.74 -17.68
C PHE A 936 4.99 23.72 -17.42
N GLY A 937 4.08 23.42 -16.50
CA GLY A 937 3.02 24.34 -16.08
C GLY A 937 3.58 25.67 -15.59
N LEU A 938 4.56 25.62 -14.67
CA LEU A 938 5.24 26.80 -14.13
C LEU A 938 5.98 27.61 -15.20
N ALA A 939 6.72 26.94 -16.10
CA ALA A 939 7.44 27.60 -17.19
C ALA A 939 6.49 28.31 -18.16
N VAL A 940 5.34 27.69 -18.45
CA VAL A 940 4.30 28.28 -19.30
C VAL A 940 3.63 29.46 -18.59
N GLY A 941 3.28 29.34 -17.31
CA GLY A 941 2.69 30.43 -16.51
C GLY A 941 3.55 31.69 -16.50
N ASN A 942 4.85 31.54 -16.23
CA ASN A 942 5.82 32.64 -16.29
C ASN A 942 5.93 33.26 -17.69
N GLY A 943 5.90 32.42 -18.73
CA GLY A 943 5.89 32.86 -20.13
C GLY A 943 4.65 33.69 -20.49
N ILE A 944 3.45 33.26 -20.07
CA ILE A 944 2.17 33.97 -20.32
C ILE A 944 2.24 35.39 -19.76
N ILE A 945 2.65 35.53 -18.51
CA ILE A 945 2.66 36.82 -17.81
C ILE A 945 3.67 37.79 -18.46
N LEU A 946 4.87 37.32 -18.82
CA LEU A 946 5.89 38.16 -19.46
C LEU A 946 5.45 38.60 -20.86
N VAL A 947 4.98 37.68 -21.69
CA VAL A 947 4.53 37.96 -23.07
C VAL A 947 3.32 38.88 -23.07
N SER A 948 2.34 38.65 -22.18
CA SER A 948 1.15 39.52 -22.05
C SER A 948 1.53 40.96 -21.73
N TYR A 949 2.54 41.16 -20.87
CA TYR A 949 2.96 42.50 -20.47
C TYR A 949 3.76 43.22 -21.56
N ILE A 950 4.61 42.50 -22.30
CA ILE A 950 5.28 43.05 -23.48
C ILE A 950 4.25 43.44 -24.54
N ASN A 951 3.22 42.60 -24.77
CA ASN A 951 2.15 42.91 -25.70
C ASN A 951 1.37 44.16 -25.29
N GLN A 952 1.03 44.31 -24.00
CA GLN A 952 0.38 45.51 -23.46
C GLN A 952 1.16 46.78 -23.80
N LEU A 953 2.48 46.81 -23.51
CA LEU A 953 3.34 47.96 -23.81
C LEU A 953 3.41 48.28 -25.31
N ARG A 954 3.30 47.26 -26.17
CA ARG A 954 3.27 47.47 -27.62
C ARG A 954 1.93 48.01 -28.11
N TYR A 955 0.80 47.58 -27.53
CA TYR A 955 -0.50 48.20 -27.81
C TYR A 955 -0.56 49.67 -27.36
N GLU A 956 0.19 50.02 -26.31
CA GLU A 956 0.42 51.41 -25.87
C GLU A 956 1.37 52.21 -26.81
N GLY A 957 1.81 51.62 -27.93
CA GLY A 957 2.59 52.30 -28.97
C GLY A 957 4.11 52.26 -28.80
N ARG A 958 4.66 51.48 -27.85
CA ARG A 958 6.12 51.34 -27.68
C ARG A 958 6.75 50.50 -28.79
N GLN A 959 7.97 50.87 -29.21
CA GLN A 959 8.76 50.05 -30.14
C GLN A 959 9.13 48.69 -29.52
N VAL A 960 9.31 47.66 -30.35
CA VAL A 960 9.49 46.26 -29.89
C VAL A 960 10.66 46.11 -28.90
N GLU A 961 11.82 46.73 -29.17
CA GLU A 961 12.99 46.62 -28.30
C GLU A 961 12.80 47.38 -26.97
N GLU A 962 12.20 48.57 -27.02
CA GLU A 962 11.86 49.35 -25.83
C GLU A 962 10.79 48.64 -24.97
N ALA A 963 9.79 48.01 -25.61
CA ALA A 963 8.76 47.22 -24.95
C ALA A 963 9.34 45.97 -24.27
N ILE A 964 10.31 45.30 -24.90
CA ILE A 964 11.03 44.17 -24.31
C ILE A 964 11.85 44.62 -23.10
N LEU A 965 12.69 45.66 -23.24
CA LEU A 965 13.53 46.15 -22.14
C LEU A 965 12.70 46.62 -20.95
N THR A 966 11.65 47.40 -21.20
CA THR A 966 10.74 47.90 -20.17
C THR A 966 9.94 46.78 -19.54
N GLY A 967 9.42 45.86 -20.36
CA GLY A 967 8.62 44.72 -19.91
C GLY A 967 9.42 43.77 -19.02
N CYS A 968 10.62 43.38 -19.45
CA CYS A 968 11.52 42.54 -18.68
C CYS A 968 12.01 43.23 -17.39
N SER A 969 12.32 44.52 -17.43
CA SER A 969 12.72 45.29 -16.24
C SER A 969 11.60 45.31 -15.19
N LEU A 970 10.36 45.55 -15.62
CA LEU A 970 9.21 45.62 -14.72
C LEU A 970 8.79 44.23 -14.20
N ARG A 971 9.01 43.17 -14.98
CA ARG A 971 8.69 41.79 -14.58
C ARG A 971 9.80 41.05 -13.84
N LEU A 972 11.03 41.56 -13.82
CA LEU A 972 12.15 40.92 -13.12
C LEU A 972 11.84 40.62 -11.65
N ARG A 973 11.30 41.60 -10.91
CA ARG A 973 10.99 41.44 -9.48
C ARG A 973 9.87 40.41 -9.25
N PRO A 974 8.68 40.51 -9.89
CA PRO A 974 7.65 39.49 -9.77
C PRO A 974 8.14 38.09 -10.14
N VAL A 975 8.77 37.91 -11.30
CA VAL A 975 9.19 36.59 -11.79
C VAL A 975 10.21 35.93 -10.86
N VAL A 976 11.20 36.69 -10.36
CA VAL A 976 12.18 36.15 -9.40
C VAL A 976 11.55 35.90 -8.03
N MET A 977 10.57 36.71 -7.61
CA MET A 977 9.84 36.48 -6.36
C MET A 977 9.05 35.16 -6.43
N THR A 978 8.32 34.91 -7.52
CA THR A 978 7.59 33.65 -7.76
C THR A 978 8.53 32.46 -7.79
N MET A 979 9.69 32.59 -8.44
CA MET A 979 10.71 31.53 -8.44
C MET A 979 11.25 31.27 -7.03
N MET A 980 11.61 32.30 -6.27
CA MET A 980 12.16 32.16 -4.93
C MET A 980 11.15 31.60 -3.93
N THR A 981 9.88 31.99 -4.04
CA THR A 981 8.80 31.47 -3.17
C THR A 981 8.53 30.00 -3.45
N THR A 982 8.46 29.59 -4.71
CA THR A 982 8.30 28.18 -5.07
C THR A 982 9.51 27.35 -4.65
N LEU A 983 10.74 27.85 -4.92
CA LEU A 983 11.98 27.18 -4.55
C LEU A 983 12.10 27.02 -3.03
N LEU A 984 11.86 28.07 -2.25
CA LEU A 984 11.96 28.03 -0.80
C LEU A 984 10.75 27.37 -0.14
N GLY A 985 9.58 27.35 -0.79
CA GLY A 985 8.41 26.61 -0.34
C GLY A 985 8.61 25.09 -0.44
N LEU A 986 9.29 24.64 -1.49
CA LEU A 986 9.62 23.22 -1.72
C LEU A 986 10.93 22.77 -1.05
N LEU A 987 11.80 23.69 -0.64
CA LEU A 987 13.11 23.36 -0.07
C LEU A 987 13.02 22.48 1.20
N PRO A 988 12.11 22.72 2.17
CA PRO A 988 11.95 21.84 3.31
C PRO A 988 11.63 20.40 2.91
N LEU A 989 10.88 20.20 1.83
CA LEU A 989 10.49 18.89 1.33
C LEU A 989 11.68 18.07 0.81
N VAL A 990 12.64 18.73 0.16
CA VAL A 990 13.87 18.10 -0.33
C VAL A 990 14.81 17.75 0.83
N LEU A 991 14.85 18.59 1.87
CA LEU A 991 15.74 18.43 3.02
C LEU A 991 15.17 17.56 4.14
N ALA A 992 13.85 17.33 4.15
CA ALA A 992 13.18 16.52 5.16
C ALA A 992 13.78 15.11 5.19
N GLN A 993 14.13 14.63 6.39
CA GLN A 993 14.71 13.29 6.64
C GLN A 993 13.73 12.36 7.39
N GLY A 994 12.51 12.82 7.64
CA GLY A 994 11.45 12.04 8.29
C GLY A 994 10.74 11.10 7.34
N ILE A 995 9.96 10.19 7.92
CA ILE A 995 9.14 9.21 7.19
C ILE A 995 8.18 9.96 6.24
N GLY A 996 8.18 9.58 4.97
CA GLY A 996 7.26 10.13 3.97
C GLY A 996 7.94 11.04 2.94
N ALA A 997 9.13 11.54 3.27
CA ALA A 997 9.85 12.48 2.41
C ALA A 997 10.35 11.83 1.11
N GLU A 998 10.61 10.53 1.10
CA GLU A 998 11.22 9.78 0.00
C GLU A 998 10.45 9.92 -1.31
N VAL A 999 9.11 9.89 -1.25
CA VAL A 999 8.27 9.99 -2.45
C VAL A 999 8.25 11.41 -3.00
N GLN A 1000 8.31 12.42 -2.15
CA GLN A 1000 8.22 13.83 -2.54
C GLN A 1000 9.56 14.42 -2.99
N ARG A 1001 10.69 13.89 -2.50
CA ARG A 1001 12.05 14.39 -2.81
C ARG A 1001 12.36 14.42 -4.32
N PRO A 1002 12.12 13.37 -5.14
CA PRO A 1002 12.43 13.41 -6.57
C PRO A 1002 11.61 14.45 -7.33
N LEU A 1003 10.33 14.57 -7.00
CA LEU A 1003 9.44 15.58 -7.56
C LEU A 1003 9.99 16.98 -7.26
N ALA A 1004 10.22 17.29 -5.98
CA ALA A 1004 10.68 18.62 -5.57
C ALA A 1004 12.09 18.94 -6.10
N THR A 1005 12.97 17.93 -6.22
CA THR A 1005 14.32 18.10 -6.80
C THR A 1005 14.25 18.53 -8.26
N VAL A 1006 13.36 17.90 -9.05
CA VAL A 1006 13.14 18.25 -10.46
C VAL A 1006 12.59 19.68 -10.58
N VAL A 1007 11.59 20.02 -9.76
CA VAL A 1007 10.95 21.34 -9.79
C VAL A 1007 11.94 22.43 -9.39
N ILE A 1008 12.69 22.26 -8.29
CA ILE A 1008 13.69 23.25 -7.83
C ILE A 1008 14.79 23.48 -8.88
N GLY A 1009 15.39 22.40 -9.38
CA GLY A 1009 16.45 22.48 -10.39
C GLY A 1009 15.95 23.09 -11.70
N GLY A 1010 14.80 22.58 -12.16
CA GLY A 1010 14.11 23.03 -13.35
C GLY A 1010 13.71 24.49 -13.28
N LEU A 1011 13.13 24.95 -12.17
CA LEU A 1011 12.63 26.32 -12.04
C LEU A 1011 13.77 27.34 -12.03
N PHE A 1012 14.91 26.99 -11.42
CA PHE A 1012 16.10 27.84 -11.45
C PHE A 1012 16.59 28.08 -12.88
N THR A 1013 16.77 26.99 -13.65
CA THR A 1013 17.21 27.09 -15.06
C THR A 1013 16.14 27.70 -15.97
N SER A 1014 14.89 27.31 -15.79
CA SER A 1014 13.72 27.84 -16.52
C SER A 1014 13.59 29.34 -16.33
N THR A 1015 13.70 29.85 -15.10
CA THR A 1015 13.57 31.29 -14.82
C THR A 1015 14.74 32.07 -15.43
N ALA A 1016 15.97 31.58 -15.25
CA ALA A 1016 17.16 32.21 -15.81
C ALA A 1016 17.09 32.28 -17.35
N LEU A 1017 16.71 31.18 -18.00
CA LEU A 1017 16.59 31.11 -19.45
C LEU A 1017 15.34 31.82 -19.96
N THR A 1018 14.24 31.87 -19.21
CA THR A 1018 13.05 32.65 -19.59
C THR A 1018 13.37 34.14 -19.61
N LEU A 1019 14.15 34.65 -18.66
CA LEU A 1019 14.55 36.06 -18.67
C LEU A 1019 15.59 36.39 -19.76
N VAL A 1020 16.33 35.40 -20.27
CA VAL A 1020 17.40 35.63 -21.26
C VAL A 1020 16.99 35.27 -22.69
N VAL A 1021 16.41 34.09 -22.88
CA VAL A 1021 16.09 33.48 -24.17
C VAL A 1021 14.71 33.91 -24.67
N LEU A 1022 13.70 34.00 -23.80
CA LEU A 1022 12.34 34.38 -24.22
C LEU A 1022 12.27 35.79 -24.85
N PRO A 1023 13.00 36.81 -24.37
CA PRO A 1023 13.07 38.12 -25.03
C PRO A 1023 13.66 38.05 -26.43
N VAL A 1024 14.69 37.22 -26.63
CA VAL A 1024 15.34 37.01 -27.92
C VAL A 1024 14.37 36.30 -28.87
N LEU A 1025 13.70 35.25 -28.42
CA LEU A 1025 12.65 34.57 -29.19
C LEU A 1025 11.50 35.52 -29.53
N TYR A 1026 11.07 36.36 -28.58
CA TYR A 1026 10.02 37.36 -28.82
C TYR A 1026 10.44 38.38 -29.87
N SER A 1027 11.71 38.82 -29.88
CA SER A 1027 12.21 39.73 -30.93
C SER A 1027 12.20 39.12 -32.34
N LEU A 1028 12.20 37.79 -32.46
CA LEU A 1028 12.17 37.05 -33.72
C LEU A 1028 10.75 36.67 -34.16
N PHE A 1029 9.88 36.32 -33.22
CA PHE A 1029 8.49 35.90 -33.46
C PHE A 1029 7.47 37.05 -33.38
N GLY A 1030 7.80 38.13 -32.69
CA GLY A 1030 6.97 39.33 -32.57
C GLY A 1030 6.86 40.05 -33.91
N GLY A 1031 5.66 40.09 -34.49
CA GLY A 1031 5.41 40.75 -35.78
C GLY A 1031 5.83 42.23 -35.78
N ARG A 1032 6.16 42.78 -36.96
CA ARG A 1032 6.73 44.14 -37.11
C ARG A 1032 5.75 45.28 -36.78
N GLU A 1033 4.43 45.07 -36.86
CA GLU A 1033 3.40 46.07 -36.57
C GLU A 1033 2.24 45.42 -35.79
N MET A 1034 1.72 46.11 -34.77
CA MET A 1034 0.43 45.81 -34.13
C MET A 1034 -0.38 47.11 -34.11
N SER A 1035 -1.59 47.08 -34.67
CA SER A 1035 -2.50 48.24 -34.71
C SER A 1035 -3.28 48.36 -33.39
N GLN A 1036 -3.64 49.57 -32.98
CA GLN A 1036 -4.58 49.78 -31.86
C GLN A 1036 -5.95 49.13 -32.11
N GLU A 1037 -6.33 48.88 -33.36
CA GLU A 1037 -7.57 48.15 -33.72
C GLU A 1037 -7.50 46.64 -33.42
N GLU A 1038 -6.31 46.07 -33.27
CA GLU A 1038 -6.09 44.66 -32.90
C GLU A 1038 -5.99 44.48 -31.37
N ALA A 1039 -6.09 45.57 -30.61
CA ALA A 1039 -6.07 45.54 -29.15
C ALA A 1039 -7.32 44.82 -28.64
N PRO A 1040 -7.17 43.77 -27.80
CA PRO A 1040 -8.31 43.16 -27.13
C PRO A 1040 -9.06 44.20 -26.28
N GLU A 1041 -10.39 44.11 -26.16
CA GLU A 1041 -11.28 45.04 -25.40
C GLU A 1041 -10.88 45.36 -23.93
N TRP A 1042 -9.87 44.70 -23.38
CA TRP A 1042 -9.38 44.87 -22.01
C TRP A 1042 -8.04 45.61 -21.91
N VAL A 1043 -7.45 46.01 -23.05
CA VAL A 1043 -6.40 47.04 -23.17
C VAL A 1043 -7.09 48.39 -23.32
#